data_AF-A0A1H8CP86-F1
#
_entry.id   AF-A0A1H8CP86-F1
#
_cell.length_a   1.000
_cell.length_b   1.000
_cell.length_c   1.000
_cell.angle_alpha   90.00
_cell.angle_beta   90.00
_cell.angle_gamma   90.00
#
_symmetry.space_group_name_H-M   'P 1'
#
loop_
_entity.id
_entity.type
_entity.pdbx_description
1 polymer ?
#
loop_
_entity_poly.entity_id
_entity_poly.type
_entity_poly.pdbx_seq_one_letter_code
_entity_poly.pdbx_strand_id
1 'polypeptide(L)'
;MFINCHSFHSLRYGTISVKELVQQCVDLGIGVAALTDINCISGIYDFHRLCEKSNIRPVVGVDIRTDNKQHYICLAKNQSGIGQINRLLTLHNCEGKDLPLHRPNLPDVFVVYPLSNYPEKLQRNEYIGIRPEEINLLINSSLRKYLPRMVILQPVTFTTKKEYTLHKILRAIDRNTLVTKLDENDICRQNEKLISKDELLEKYQHYPQIIENTQRLLEQCHFHFDYKTPKNKKNFTESKDSDIKLLKELAYKGFTNRYPNDDGKAKARMDKELGVIDQLNFCAYFLITWDIIQYSNRMGFMHVGRGSGANSIVAYCLGITDICPLELDLYFERFLNLNRKTPPDFDIDWSWQNRDTILQYIFDKYGKDHVAFCGTNVEFKYKSIFREVGKAFGLPKEELDELASKSIEQHDINSVSAMVHKYGKLLEKFPNQRSMHSCGILISEEPITNYSALEMPPKGFPIVQFDMHVAEEIGLEKFDILSQRGLGTINDTVKLIEEKRGIKVNIRDVSLSKDEQKCNEFLSRGKTIGCFYIESPAMRGLLRRLKCNNYKVLVAASSIIRPGVAQSGMMKEYIFRHNNPDQFEYFHPVFEKELGETYGIMVYQEDVIKIALHFGGLSPADGDVLRRAMSGKGRSLSALQKVKDHFFESCKSLGHPEQLSKEVYRQIESFAGYSFCKAHSASYAVESYQSLYLKVYYPIEFMVSAINNGGGFYRTEVYVHEARMSGATILNPCVNLSEYQTTVYEKDVYLGLMHIEKLESKIAVSIPEERKNNGDYTSLENFVKRIPIGIETLQTLILIGAFRFTGKQKHELLIEARFLLAGNRPSFKHLTLLEEPQKEYTLPKVQRHPLEDAFDEIEILGFPVLVRPFDLLQTKYRGSVMVKDLTKYHKKQVKMLAYLISRKHVPTKRGTMYFGTWIDAEGEYFDTAHFPDNLTQYPFQGGGCYLLLGTVEVDFHFPTITILKMAKMPFIPDPRYTLDKDKAYEAYNNIREDVSMTFRKPYPQEHEIGLPRRKMS
;
A
#
# COMPACT_ATOMS: atom_id res chain seq x y z
N MET A 1 -10.66 -16.72 38.01
CA MET A 1 -10.06 -15.37 38.11
C MET A 1 -8.66 -15.53 37.54
N PHE A 2 -8.34 -14.83 36.46
CA PHE A 2 -7.08 -15.04 35.74
C PHE A 2 -6.34 -13.71 35.64
N ILE A 3 -5.11 -13.67 36.12
CA ILE A 3 -4.27 -12.46 36.13
C ILE A 3 -3.26 -12.41 34.97
N ASN A 4 -3.18 -13.48 34.18
CA ASN A 4 -2.22 -13.61 33.10
C ASN A 4 -2.82 -14.38 31.92
N CYS A 5 -3.33 -13.64 30.93
CA CYS A 5 -3.85 -14.20 29.69
C CYS A 5 -3.14 -13.55 28.49
N HIS A 6 -2.69 -14.39 27.56
CA HIS A 6 -2.04 -14.00 26.32
C HIS A 6 -2.98 -14.25 25.15
N SER A 7 -3.21 -13.20 24.36
CA SER A 7 -3.85 -13.31 23.06
C SER A 7 -2.80 -13.49 21.96
N PHE A 8 -3.26 -13.67 20.73
CA PHE A 8 -2.44 -13.64 19.53
C PHE A 8 -1.69 -12.30 19.28
N HIS A 9 -1.95 -11.26 20.07
CA HIS A 9 -1.20 -10.00 20.07
C HIS A 9 0.09 -10.10 20.89
N SER A 10 0.24 -11.15 21.71
CA SER A 10 1.55 -11.67 22.08
C SER A 10 2.17 -12.33 20.84
N LEU A 11 2.68 -11.49 19.94
CA LEU A 11 3.08 -11.89 18.58
C LEU A 11 4.03 -13.09 18.61
N ARG A 12 3.74 -14.07 17.74
CA ARG A 12 4.47 -15.34 17.64
C ARG A 12 4.62 -16.08 18.98
N TYR A 13 3.68 -15.89 19.91
CA TYR A 13 3.62 -16.60 21.19
C TYR A 13 2.20 -17.05 21.52
N GLY A 14 1.27 -16.14 21.77
CA GLY A 14 -0.12 -16.50 22.10
C GLY A 14 -0.87 -16.99 20.86
N THR A 15 -1.81 -17.93 21.04
CA THR A 15 -2.57 -18.52 19.91
C THR A 15 -4.06 -18.17 19.90
N ILE A 16 -4.55 -17.53 20.97
CA ILE A 16 -5.97 -17.29 21.20
C ILE A 16 -6.33 -15.89 20.70
N SER A 17 -7.38 -15.77 19.88
CA SER A 17 -7.90 -14.43 19.54
C SER A 17 -8.56 -13.76 20.74
N VAL A 18 -8.56 -12.42 20.81
CA VAL A 18 -9.21 -11.71 21.93
C VAL A 18 -10.69 -12.08 22.07
N LYS A 19 -11.39 -12.24 20.93
CA LYS A 19 -12.79 -12.67 20.90
C LYS A 19 -12.99 -14.06 21.48
N GLU A 20 -12.13 -15.00 21.09
CA GLU A 20 -12.19 -16.38 21.58
C GLU A 20 -11.86 -16.46 23.07
N LEU A 21 -10.87 -15.71 23.54
CA LEU A 21 -10.52 -15.63 24.96
C LEU A 21 -11.71 -15.18 25.82
N VAL A 22 -12.42 -14.12 25.40
CA VAL A 22 -13.61 -13.63 26.10
C VAL A 22 -14.75 -14.66 26.05
N GLN A 23 -14.97 -15.30 24.89
CA GLN A 23 -16.00 -16.33 24.76
C GLN A 23 -15.74 -17.51 25.70
N GLN A 24 -14.50 -18.01 25.79
CA GLN A 24 -14.16 -19.09 26.72
C GLN A 24 -14.33 -18.67 28.19
N CYS A 25 -14.09 -17.40 28.52
CA CYS A 25 -14.38 -16.89 29.86
C CYS A 25 -15.88 -16.97 30.17
N VAL A 26 -16.75 -16.67 29.21
CA VAL A 26 -18.21 -16.83 29.36
C VAL A 26 -18.56 -18.29 29.56
N ASP A 27 -18.06 -19.17 28.68
CA ASP A 27 -18.40 -20.60 28.68
C ASP A 27 -17.99 -21.30 29.99
N LEU A 28 -16.93 -20.83 30.64
CA LEU A 28 -16.41 -21.37 31.91
C LEU A 28 -16.88 -20.60 33.16
N GLY A 29 -17.81 -19.65 33.03
CA GLY A 29 -18.35 -18.89 34.16
C GLY A 29 -17.33 -17.96 34.85
N ILE A 30 -16.34 -17.45 34.11
CA ILE A 30 -15.28 -16.58 34.62
C ILE A 30 -15.74 -15.13 34.57
N GLY A 31 -16.05 -14.56 35.75
CA GLY A 31 -16.50 -13.16 35.85
C GLY A 31 -15.39 -12.09 35.84
N VAL A 32 -14.11 -12.47 35.96
CA VAL A 32 -12.97 -11.52 35.96
C VAL A 32 -11.75 -12.15 35.28
N ALA A 33 -11.20 -11.47 34.28
CA ALA A 33 -10.00 -11.88 33.55
C ALA A 33 -9.12 -10.68 33.19
N ALA A 34 -7.80 -10.88 33.25
CA ALA A 34 -6.81 -9.89 32.85
C ALA A 34 -6.20 -10.24 31.49
N LEU A 35 -6.16 -9.28 30.57
CA LEU A 35 -5.35 -9.39 29.36
C LEU A 35 -3.96 -8.80 29.63
N THR A 36 -2.93 -9.62 29.48
CA THR A 36 -1.53 -9.26 29.74
C THR A 36 -0.65 -9.77 28.60
N ASP A 37 -0.83 -9.20 27.42
CA ASP A 37 0.00 -9.56 26.27
C ASP A 37 1.47 -9.21 26.52
N ILE A 38 2.38 -9.97 25.89
CA ILE A 38 3.83 -9.83 26.13
C ILE A 38 4.32 -8.51 25.51
N ASN A 39 4.83 -7.61 26.35
CA ASN A 39 5.34 -6.28 25.96
C ASN A 39 4.39 -5.49 25.02
N CYS A 40 3.08 -5.73 25.13
CA CYS A 40 2.10 -5.33 24.12
C CYS A 40 0.77 -4.95 24.76
N ILE A 41 0.15 -3.89 24.23
CA ILE A 41 -1.19 -3.44 24.65
C ILE A 41 -2.22 -3.44 23.51
N SER A 42 -1.88 -3.91 22.31
CA SER A 42 -2.73 -3.80 21.12
C SER A 42 -4.16 -4.31 21.33
N GLY A 43 -4.34 -5.39 22.10
CA GLY A 43 -5.63 -6.04 22.30
C GLY A 43 -6.51 -5.46 23.41
N ILE A 44 -6.02 -4.52 24.23
CA ILE A 44 -6.71 -4.12 25.47
C ILE A 44 -8.08 -3.46 25.23
N TYR A 45 -8.19 -2.67 24.15
CA TYR A 45 -9.42 -1.94 23.85
C TYR A 45 -10.52 -2.85 23.30
N ASP A 46 -10.15 -3.83 22.47
CA ASP A 46 -11.06 -4.87 22.01
C ASP A 46 -11.50 -5.75 23.17
N PHE A 47 -10.56 -6.15 24.02
CA PHE A 47 -10.82 -6.96 25.20
C PHE A 47 -11.79 -6.26 26.15
N HIS A 48 -11.54 -4.99 26.48
CA HIS A 48 -12.41 -4.19 27.35
C HIS A 48 -13.85 -4.16 26.83
N ARG A 49 -14.05 -3.80 25.55
CA ARG A 49 -15.40 -3.71 24.95
C ARG A 49 -16.11 -5.06 24.87
N LEU A 50 -15.38 -6.13 24.56
CA LEU A 50 -15.95 -7.48 24.50
C LEU A 50 -16.35 -7.96 25.89
N CYS A 51 -15.52 -7.72 26.91
CA CYS A 51 -15.82 -8.01 28.30
C CYS A 51 -17.05 -7.25 28.80
N GLU A 52 -17.17 -5.94 28.52
CA GLU A 52 -18.36 -5.15 28.89
C GLU A 52 -19.65 -5.72 28.28
N LYS A 53 -19.61 -6.14 27.00
CA LYS A 53 -20.76 -6.78 26.33
C LYS A 53 -21.13 -8.14 26.90
N SER A 54 -20.16 -8.85 27.46
CA SER A 54 -20.31 -10.20 28.02
C SER A 54 -20.46 -10.22 29.55
N ASN A 55 -20.60 -9.05 30.19
CA ASN A 55 -20.68 -8.89 31.66
C ASN A 55 -19.50 -9.54 32.41
N ILE A 56 -18.32 -9.49 31.81
CA ILE A 56 -17.05 -9.89 32.43
C ILE A 56 -16.32 -8.61 32.85
N ARG A 57 -15.75 -8.57 34.06
CA ARG A 57 -14.94 -7.44 34.50
C ARG A 57 -13.54 -7.50 33.85
N PRO A 58 -13.18 -6.55 32.98
CA PRO A 58 -11.87 -6.55 32.35
C PRO A 58 -10.81 -6.00 33.30
N VAL A 59 -9.66 -6.67 33.35
CA VAL A 59 -8.41 -6.13 33.88
C VAL A 59 -7.41 -6.03 32.74
N VAL A 60 -6.62 -4.96 32.70
CA VAL A 60 -5.65 -4.71 31.63
C VAL A 60 -4.27 -4.58 32.22
N GLY A 61 -3.29 -5.08 31.48
CA GLY A 61 -1.91 -5.14 31.92
C GLY A 61 -0.99 -5.59 30.81
N VAL A 62 0.26 -5.86 31.17
CA VAL A 62 1.30 -6.32 30.25
C VAL A 62 2.16 -7.35 30.97
N ASP A 63 2.53 -8.41 30.28
CA ASP A 63 3.57 -9.33 30.73
C ASP A 63 4.93 -8.85 30.23
N ILE A 64 5.78 -8.36 31.13
CA ILE A 64 7.07 -7.77 30.78
C ILE A 64 8.11 -8.87 30.67
N ARG A 65 8.69 -9.01 29.47
CA ARG A 65 9.70 -10.01 29.16
C ARG A 65 10.92 -9.42 28.45
N THR A 66 12.09 -9.98 28.71
CA THR A 66 13.33 -9.71 27.97
C THR A 66 13.95 -11.04 27.58
N ASP A 67 14.35 -11.22 26.32
CA ASP A 67 14.90 -12.49 25.79
C ASP A 67 14.03 -13.72 26.15
N ASN A 68 12.71 -13.60 25.99
CA ASN A 68 11.70 -14.60 26.36
C ASN A 68 11.60 -14.93 27.86
N LYS A 69 12.44 -14.34 28.71
CA LYS A 69 12.38 -14.50 30.16
C LYS A 69 11.37 -13.53 30.76
N GLN A 70 10.44 -14.07 31.54
CA GLN A 70 9.46 -13.28 32.26
C GLN A 70 10.12 -12.54 33.41
N HIS A 71 10.09 -11.20 33.36
CA HIS A 71 10.53 -10.36 34.46
C HIS A 71 9.41 -10.28 35.51
N TYR A 72 8.25 -9.75 35.10
CA TYR A 72 7.07 -9.58 35.94
C TYR A 72 5.83 -9.23 35.10
N ILE A 73 4.65 -9.43 35.68
CA ILE A 73 3.37 -9.02 35.12
C ILE A 73 2.94 -7.70 35.74
N CYS A 74 2.60 -6.72 34.92
CA CYS A 74 2.03 -5.45 35.35
C CYS A 74 0.51 -5.46 35.18
N LEU A 75 -0.23 -5.12 36.23
CA LEU A 75 -1.69 -4.95 36.20
C LEU A 75 -2.02 -3.50 36.57
N ALA A 76 -2.67 -2.79 35.67
CA ALA A 76 -2.98 -1.38 35.89
C ALA A 76 -4.16 -1.22 36.85
N LYS A 77 -4.00 -0.37 37.86
CA LYS A 77 -5.09 -0.02 38.78
C LYS A 77 -6.15 0.83 38.10
N ASN A 78 -5.72 1.68 37.16
CA ASN A 78 -6.51 2.68 36.47
C ASN A 78 -5.83 3.06 35.13
N GLN A 79 -6.42 4.00 34.39
CA GLN A 79 -5.87 4.49 33.12
C GLN A 79 -4.48 5.12 33.24
N SER A 80 -4.17 5.82 34.35
CA SER A 80 -2.82 6.35 34.62
C SER A 80 -1.79 5.23 34.69
N GLY A 81 -2.14 4.10 35.32
CA GLY A 81 -1.29 2.89 35.37
C GLY A 81 -0.92 2.35 33.99
N ILE A 82 -1.86 2.30 33.05
CA ILE A 82 -1.56 1.93 31.65
C ILE A 82 -0.60 2.93 31.02
N GLY A 83 -0.82 4.23 31.23
CA GLY A 83 0.10 5.26 30.76
C GLY A 83 1.52 5.10 31.31
N GLN A 84 1.67 4.69 32.58
CA GLN A 84 2.99 4.45 33.19
C GLN A 84 3.68 3.22 32.57
N ILE A 85 2.94 2.13 32.35
CA ILE A 85 3.44 0.92 31.66
C ILE A 85 3.89 1.27 30.23
N ASN A 86 3.07 2.02 29.50
CA ASN A 86 3.37 2.42 28.13
C ASN A 86 4.63 3.28 28.05
N ARG A 87 4.84 4.23 28.97
CA ARG A 87 6.07 5.02 29.04
C ARG A 87 7.29 4.13 29.27
N LEU A 88 7.20 3.15 30.18
CA LEU A 88 8.29 2.20 30.42
C LEU A 88 8.64 1.42 29.15
N LEU A 89 7.64 0.88 28.44
CA LEU A 89 7.84 0.16 27.18
C LEU A 89 8.39 1.07 26.07
N THR A 90 7.88 2.28 25.93
CA THR A 90 8.36 3.27 24.94
C THR A 90 9.84 3.58 25.17
N LEU A 91 10.25 3.80 26.41
CA LEU A 91 11.66 4.06 26.74
C LEU A 91 12.56 2.88 26.33
N HIS A 92 12.09 1.64 26.51
CA HIS A 92 12.81 0.46 26.05
C HIS A 92 12.85 0.37 24.52
N ASN A 93 11.68 0.42 23.88
CA ASN A 93 11.52 0.19 22.45
C ASN A 93 12.11 1.30 21.57
N CYS A 94 12.13 2.55 22.04
CA CYS A 94 12.55 3.71 21.27
C CYS A 94 13.91 4.29 21.69
N GLU A 95 14.27 4.21 22.97
CA GLU A 95 15.54 4.76 23.49
C GLU A 95 16.56 3.67 23.86
N GLY A 96 16.20 2.39 23.78
CA GLY A 96 17.09 1.28 24.12
C GLY A 96 17.40 1.17 25.61
N LYS A 97 16.56 1.74 26.49
CA LYS A 97 16.70 1.60 27.94
C LYS A 97 16.32 0.19 28.38
N ASP A 98 17.10 -0.41 29.27
CA ASP A 98 16.78 -1.74 29.79
C ASP A 98 15.48 -1.74 30.60
N LEU A 99 14.69 -2.78 30.43
CA LEU A 99 13.54 -3.05 31.29
C LEU A 99 14.08 -3.52 32.64
N PRO A 100 13.71 -2.86 33.76
CA PRO A 100 14.22 -3.25 35.06
C PRO A 100 13.83 -4.70 35.36
N LEU A 101 14.69 -5.44 36.06
CA LEU A 101 14.37 -6.80 36.49
C LEU A 101 13.40 -6.79 37.68
N HIS A 102 13.54 -5.80 38.55
CA HIS A 102 12.71 -5.61 39.74
C HIS A 102 12.44 -4.11 39.99
N ARG A 103 11.36 -3.83 40.72
CA ARG A 103 10.94 -2.53 41.22
C ARG A 103 10.80 -1.46 40.13
N PRO A 104 9.96 -1.70 39.11
CA PRO A 104 9.64 -0.63 38.18
C PRO A 104 8.92 0.51 38.94
N ASN A 105 9.31 1.75 38.67
CA ASN A 105 8.71 2.93 39.33
C ASN A 105 7.31 3.23 38.76
N LEU A 106 6.31 2.45 39.19
CA LEU A 106 4.94 2.47 38.67
C LEU A 106 3.91 2.50 39.83
N PRO A 107 3.62 3.67 40.43
CA PRO A 107 2.74 3.77 41.61
C PRO A 107 1.31 3.29 41.37
N ASP A 108 0.78 3.44 40.14
CA ASP A 108 -0.59 3.06 39.77
C ASP A 108 -0.70 1.64 39.20
N VAL A 109 0.32 0.81 39.42
CA VAL A 109 0.43 -0.53 38.84
C VAL A 109 0.72 -1.54 39.95
N PHE A 110 0.06 -2.70 39.89
CA PHE A 110 0.48 -3.87 40.65
C PHE A 110 1.48 -4.68 39.84
N VAL A 111 2.55 -5.12 40.49
CA VAL A 111 3.62 -5.91 39.86
C VAL A 111 3.62 -7.30 40.46
N VAL A 112 3.48 -8.32 39.63
CA VAL A 112 3.46 -9.73 40.04
C VAL A 112 4.69 -10.42 39.47
N TYR A 113 5.62 -10.81 40.33
CA TYR A 113 6.83 -11.53 39.95
C TYR A 113 6.57 -13.04 39.86
N PRO A 114 7.17 -13.77 38.91
CA PRO A 114 7.17 -15.22 38.96
C PRO A 114 8.04 -15.71 40.12
N LEU A 115 7.77 -16.91 40.64
CA LEU A 115 8.53 -17.50 41.76
C LEU A 115 10.03 -17.66 41.45
N SER A 116 10.41 -17.73 40.18
CA SER A 116 11.81 -17.80 39.73
C SER A 116 12.56 -16.47 39.82
N ASN A 117 11.87 -15.32 39.94
CA ASN A 117 12.47 -14.00 39.78
C ASN A 117 11.78 -12.92 40.65
N TYR A 118 11.75 -13.09 41.97
CA TYR A 118 11.20 -12.09 42.90
C TYR A 118 12.29 -11.44 43.76
N PRO A 119 12.14 -10.14 44.13
CA PRO A 119 13.09 -9.46 45.01
C PRO A 119 12.87 -9.84 46.48
N GLU A 120 13.94 -9.83 47.30
CA GLU A 120 13.84 -10.18 48.73
C GLU A 120 12.89 -9.29 49.54
N LYS A 121 12.80 -8.01 49.18
CA LYS A 121 11.90 -7.03 49.80
C LYS A 121 10.91 -6.52 48.76
N LEU A 122 9.64 -6.84 48.97
CA LEU A 122 8.50 -6.41 48.16
C LEU A 122 7.97 -5.06 48.65
N GLN A 123 7.66 -4.17 47.72
CA GLN A 123 6.92 -2.93 47.96
C GLN A 123 5.42 -3.20 48.15
N ARG A 124 4.67 -2.15 48.51
CA ARG A 124 3.23 -2.27 48.83
C ARG A 124 2.38 -2.76 47.65
N ASN A 125 2.79 -2.50 46.43
CA ASN A 125 2.14 -2.86 45.17
C ASN A 125 2.75 -4.10 44.49
N GLU A 126 3.68 -4.79 45.16
CA GLU A 126 4.38 -5.95 44.61
C GLU A 126 3.88 -7.26 45.23
N TYR A 127 3.73 -8.28 44.38
CA TYR A 127 3.23 -9.61 44.72
C TYR A 127 4.07 -10.70 44.06
N ILE A 128 3.96 -11.93 44.56
CA ILE A 128 4.58 -13.13 43.96
C ILE A 128 3.46 -14.01 43.40
N GLY A 129 3.54 -14.34 42.11
CA GLY A 129 2.65 -15.28 41.46
C GLY A 129 3.08 -16.72 41.70
N ILE A 130 2.17 -17.55 42.22
CA ILE A 130 2.39 -18.98 42.45
C ILE A 130 1.57 -19.78 41.46
N ARG A 131 2.22 -20.67 40.70
CA ARG A 131 1.54 -21.60 39.78
C ARG A 131 1.01 -22.83 40.54
N PRO A 132 -0.01 -23.54 40.02
CA PRO A 132 -0.57 -24.71 40.71
C PRO A 132 0.47 -25.80 41.03
N GLU A 133 1.41 -26.02 40.12
CA GLU A 133 2.53 -26.97 40.29
C GLU A 133 3.57 -26.52 41.33
N GLU A 134 3.64 -25.24 41.64
CA GLU A 134 4.60 -24.64 42.58
C GLU A 134 4.07 -24.61 44.02
N ILE A 135 2.79 -24.94 44.23
CA ILE A 135 2.14 -24.95 45.55
C ILE A 135 2.90 -25.85 46.54
N ASN A 136 3.42 -26.99 46.08
CA ASN A 136 4.16 -27.93 46.92
C ASN A 136 5.47 -27.32 47.48
N LEU A 137 6.02 -26.29 46.84
CA LEU A 137 7.23 -25.61 47.30
C LEU A 137 6.97 -24.75 48.54
N LEU A 138 5.71 -24.38 48.82
CA LEU A 138 5.31 -23.55 49.97
C LEU A 138 5.43 -24.27 51.33
N ILE A 139 5.77 -25.57 51.33
CA ILE A 139 6.17 -26.29 52.54
C ILE A 139 7.43 -25.65 53.15
N ASN A 140 8.29 -25.05 52.32
CA ASN A 140 9.51 -24.39 52.77
C ASN A 140 9.20 -23.14 53.63
N SER A 141 9.74 -23.11 54.85
CA SER A 141 9.57 -22.00 55.81
C SER A 141 10.04 -20.65 55.27
N SER A 142 11.02 -20.61 54.36
CA SER A 142 11.54 -19.36 53.77
C SER A 142 10.53 -18.65 52.88
N LEU A 143 9.61 -19.39 52.24
CA LEU A 143 8.56 -18.86 51.37
C LEU A 143 7.31 -18.45 52.13
N ARG A 144 7.05 -19.08 53.29
CA ARG A 144 5.85 -18.79 54.12
C ARG A 144 5.76 -17.34 54.55
N LYS A 145 6.89 -16.65 54.77
CA LYS A 145 6.90 -15.21 55.12
C LYS A 145 6.27 -14.31 54.05
N TYR A 146 6.17 -14.78 52.80
CA TYR A 146 5.58 -14.04 51.69
C TYR A 146 4.13 -14.44 51.39
N LEU A 147 3.52 -15.39 52.12
CA LEU A 147 2.11 -15.78 51.92
C LEU A 147 1.12 -14.60 51.86
N PRO A 148 1.26 -13.54 52.69
CA PRO A 148 0.38 -12.36 52.59
C PRO A 148 0.53 -11.54 51.29
N ARG A 149 1.53 -11.85 50.46
CA ARG A 149 1.87 -11.19 49.19
C ARG A 149 1.89 -12.16 48.02
N MET A 150 1.38 -13.39 48.19
CA MET A 150 1.25 -14.37 47.12
C MET A 150 -0.14 -14.31 46.46
N VAL A 151 -0.17 -14.48 45.14
CA VAL A 151 -1.39 -14.51 44.31
C VAL A 151 -1.35 -15.72 43.36
N ILE A 152 -2.53 -16.15 42.90
CA ILE A 152 -2.68 -17.25 41.94
C ILE A 152 -2.10 -16.82 40.59
N LEU A 153 -1.19 -17.61 40.04
CA LEU A 153 -0.67 -17.43 38.69
C LEU A 153 -1.00 -18.66 37.84
N GLN A 154 -2.06 -18.55 37.03
CA GLN A 154 -2.41 -19.55 36.01
C GLN A 154 -2.37 -18.86 34.64
N PRO A 155 -1.24 -18.94 33.91
CA PRO A 155 -1.14 -18.38 32.57
C PRO A 155 -2.08 -19.06 31.58
N VAL A 156 -2.51 -18.30 30.58
CA VAL A 156 -3.38 -18.78 29.50
C VAL A 156 -2.76 -18.36 28.17
N THR A 157 -2.28 -19.33 27.39
CA THR A 157 -1.56 -19.08 26.13
C THR A 157 -2.24 -19.75 24.94
N PHE A 158 -2.85 -20.91 25.15
CA PHE A 158 -3.52 -21.71 24.12
C PHE A 158 -4.74 -22.46 24.67
N THR A 159 -5.59 -22.96 23.77
CA THR A 159 -6.82 -23.69 24.11
C THR A 159 -6.66 -25.19 23.88
N THR A 160 -6.15 -25.57 22.71
CA THR A 160 -6.12 -26.96 22.26
C THR A 160 -4.71 -27.52 22.12
N LYS A 161 -4.56 -28.86 22.12
CA LYS A 161 -3.28 -29.51 21.82
C LYS A 161 -2.75 -29.13 20.42
N LYS A 162 -3.64 -28.84 19.47
CA LYS A 162 -3.26 -28.36 18.13
C LYS A 162 -2.63 -26.97 18.20
N GLU A 163 -3.22 -26.06 18.97
CA GLU A 163 -2.66 -24.73 19.22
C GLU A 163 -1.36 -24.77 20.01
N TYR A 164 -1.18 -25.71 20.95
CA TYR A 164 0.12 -25.87 21.61
C TYR A 164 1.24 -26.20 20.61
N THR A 165 0.97 -27.06 19.62
CA THR A 165 1.93 -27.30 18.54
C THR A 165 2.12 -26.07 17.66
N LEU A 166 1.04 -25.32 17.37
CA LEU A 166 1.13 -24.05 16.65
C LEU A 166 2.02 -23.04 17.37
N HIS A 167 1.87 -22.91 18.70
CA HIS A 167 2.73 -22.10 19.54
C HIS A 167 4.21 -22.47 19.32
N LYS A 168 4.57 -23.76 19.38
CA LYS A 168 5.95 -24.18 19.10
C LYS A 168 6.43 -23.77 17.71
N ILE A 169 5.60 -23.89 16.69
CA ILE A 169 5.93 -23.46 15.33
C ILE A 169 6.16 -21.94 15.30
N LEU A 170 5.30 -21.16 15.96
CA LEU A 170 5.46 -19.71 16.07
C LEU A 170 6.77 -19.33 16.80
N ARG A 171 7.13 -20.04 17.87
CA ARG A 171 8.42 -19.84 18.57
C ARG A 171 9.62 -20.17 17.67
N ALA A 172 9.55 -21.24 16.88
CA ALA A 172 10.59 -21.60 15.91
C ALA A 172 10.78 -20.52 14.84
N ILE A 173 9.67 -19.96 14.33
CA ILE A 173 9.68 -18.83 13.39
C ILE A 173 10.32 -17.59 14.05
N ASP A 174 9.93 -17.27 15.29
CA ASP A 174 10.46 -16.12 16.02
C ASP A 174 11.97 -16.21 16.29
N ARG A 175 12.45 -17.40 16.69
CA ARG A 175 13.86 -17.68 16.94
C ARG A 175 14.68 -17.95 15.67
N ASN A 176 14.03 -17.97 14.49
CA ASN A 176 14.63 -18.36 13.21
C ASN A 176 15.40 -19.70 13.31
N THR A 177 14.76 -20.71 13.91
CA THR A 177 15.35 -22.04 14.16
C THR A 177 14.35 -23.16 13.83
N LEU A 178 14.76 -24.42 14.00
CA LEU A 178 13.91 -25.58 13.81
C LEU A 178 13.06 -25.85 15.06
N VAL A 179 11.84 -26.37 14.90
CA VAL A 179 10.96 -26.75 16.02
C VAL A 179 11.64 -27.73 16.98
N THR A 180 12.51 -28.60 16.47
CA THR A 180 13.27 -29.58 17.26
C THR A 180 14.45 -28.99 18.05
N LYS A 181 14.83 -27.74 17.78
CA LYS A 181 15.92 -27.02 18.44
C LYS A 181 15.44 -25.98 19.45
N LEU A 182 14.14 -25.96 19.78
CA LEU A 182 13.58 -25.06 20.78
C LEU A 182 13.91 -25.56 22.18
N ASP A 183 14.37 -24.65 23.04
CA ASP A 183 14.59 -24.92 24.45
C ASP A 183 13.28 -24.88 25.24
N GLU A 184 13.25 -25.45 26.45
CA GLU A 184 12.07 -25.41 27.32
C GLU A 184 11.69 -23.96 27.72
N ASN A 185 12.66 -23.05 27.78
CA ASN A 185 12.43 -21.64 28.07
C ASN A 185 11.81 -20.87 26.90
N ASP A 186 11.91 -21.38 25.67
CA ASP A 186 11.34 -20.73 24.49
C ASP A 186 9.83 -20.97 24.35
N ILE A 187 9.30 -22.01 25.03
CA ILE A 187 7.92 -22.48 24.89
C ILE A 187 7.11 -22.32 26.18
N CYS A 188 5.80 -22.16 26.04
CA CYS A 188 4.87 -22.15 27.17
C CYS A 188 4.73 -23.55 27.81
N ARG A 189 4.30 -23.61 29.08
CA ARG A 189 4.02 -24.90 29.72
C ARG A 189 2.73 -25.53 29.17
N GLN A 190 2.65 -26.87 29.20
CA GLN A 190 1.49 -27.62 28.66
C GLN A 190 0.17 -27.40 29.43
N ASN A 191 0.23 -26.81 30.61
CA ASN A 191 -0.91 -26.48 31.45
C ASN A 191 -1.35 -25.02 31.32
N GLU A 192 -0.75 -24.20 30.44
CA GLU A 192 -1.12 -22.78 30.23
C GLU A 192 -2.39 -22.62 29.40
N LYS A 193 -3.49 -23.15 29.93
CA LYS A 193 -4.84 -23.11 29.35
C LYS A 193 -5.84 -22.54 30.35
N LEU A 194 -6.98 -22.09 29.82
CA LEU A 194 -8.11 -21.67 30.63
C LEU A 194 -8.76 -22.92 31.26
N ILE A 195 -9.07 -22.85 32.56
CA ILE A 195 -9.76 -23.90 33.32
C ILE A 195 -10.95 -23.30 34.07
N SER A 196 -11.88 -24.13 34.55
CA SER A 196 -13.03 -23.62 35.30
C SER A 196 -12.58 -22.95 36.59
N LYS A 197 -13.40 -22.01 37.08
CA LYS A 197 -13.12 -21.31 38.34
C LYS A 197 -13.00 -22.30 39.50
N ASP A 198 -13.88 -23.29 39.57
CA ASP A 198 -13.92 -24.25 40.67
C ASP A 198 -12.69 -25.16 40.66
N GLU A 199 -12.29 -25.67 39.48
CA GLU A 199 -11.07 -26.48 39.33
C GLU A 199 -9.82 -25.68 39.73
N LEU A 200 -9.78 -24.39 39.40
CA LEU A 200 -8.66 -23.54 39.80
C LEU A 200 -8.64 -23.33 41.32
N LEU A 201 -9.78 -23.03 41.95
CA LEU A 201 -9.85 -22.77 43.38
C LEU A 201 -9.56 -24.00 44.24
N GLU A 202 -10.01 -25.18 43.81
CA GLU A 202 -9.75 -26.45 44.48
C GLU A 202 -8.24 -26.71 44.65
N LYS A 203 -7.43 -26.37 43.63
CA LYS A 203 -5.96 -26.50 43.68
C LYS A 203 -5.32 -25.66 44.79
N TYR A 204 -5.93 -24.54 45.19
CA TYR A 204 -5.43 -23.63 46.23
C TYR A 204 -6.18 -23.74 47.56
N GLN A 205 -7.03 -24.76 47.76
CA GLN A 205 -7.89 -24.89 48.94
C GLN A 205 -7.12 -24.87 50.27
N HIS A 206 -5.88 -25.37 50.30
CA HIS A 206 -5.04 -25.39 51.49
C HIS A 206 -4.38 -24.04 51.80
N TYR A 207 -4.47 -23.07 50.88
CA TYR A 207 -3.89 -21.73 51.00
C TYR A 207 -4.92 -20.64 50.65
N PRO A 208 -6.04 -20.52 51.41
CA PRO A 208 -7.13 -19.59 51.09
C PRO A 208 -6.68 -18.13 51.02
N GLN A 209 -5.63 -17.76 51.77
CA GLN A 209 -5.05 -16.42 51.72
C GLN A 209 -4.56 -16.01 50.32
N ILE A 210 -4.04 -16.95 49.51
CA ILE A 210 -3.59 -16.67 48.15
C ILE A 210 -4.80 -16.35 47.25
N ILE A 211 -5.92 -17.04 47.46
CA ILE A 211 -7.18 -16.80 46.76
C ILE A 211 -7.69 -15.39 47.12
N GLU A 212 -7.77 -15.06 48.40
CA GLU A 212 -8.23 -13.75 48.89
C GLU A 212 -7.35 -12.60 48.39
N ASN A 213 -6.02 -12.76 48.41
CA ASN A 213 -5.09 -11.77 47.87
C ASN A 213 -5.32 -11.53 46.38
N THR A 214 -5.59 -12.59 45.62
CA THR A 214 -5.86 -12.50 44.17
C THR A 214 -7.16 -11.76 43.91
N GLN A 215 -8.21 -12.05 44.68
CA GLN A 215 -9.50 -11.32 44.61
C GLN A 215 -9.30 -9.84 44.95
N ARG A 216 -8.66 -9.53 46.08
CA ARG A 216 -8.39 -8.16 46.54
C ARG A 216 -7.53 -7.36 45.55
N LEU A 217 -6.54 -8.00 44.92
CA LEU A 217 -5.72 -7.38 43.89
C LEU A 217 -6.58 -7.02 42.68
N LEU A 218 -7.34 -7.99 42.17
CA LEU A 218 -8.19 -7.79 41.01
C LEU A 218 -9.27 -6.75 41.29
N GLU A 219 -9.91 -6.75 42.46
CA GLU A 219 -10.92 -5.76 42.90
C GLU A 219 -10.41 -4.32 42.87
N GLN A 220 -9.12 -4.10 43.07
CA GLN A 220 -8.53 -2.75 42.98
C GLN A 220 -8.13 -2.35 41.56
N CYS A 221 -8.28 -3.23 40.57
CA CYS A 221 -8.00 -2.94 39.17
C CYS A 221 -9.30 -2.56 38.46
N HIS A 222 -9.40 -1.30 38.04
CA HIS A 222 -10.52 -0.77 37.29
C HIS A 222 -10.03 0.01 36.07
N PHE A 223 -10.20 -0.56 34.89
CA PHE A 223 -9.97 0.16 33.65
C PHE A 223 -11.30 0.67 33.11
N HIS A 224 -11.49 1.98 33.21
CA HIS A 224 -12.60 2.69 32.58
C HIS A 224 -12.03 3.54 31.45
N PHE A 225 -12.59 3.45 30.25
CA PHE A 225 -12.14 4.20 29.09
C PHE A 225 -13.31 4.90 28.39
N ASP A 226 -13.15 6.19 28.13
CA ASP A 226 -14.14 6.96 27.39
C ASP A 226 -13.87 6.94 25.88
N TYR A 227 -14.67 6.13 25.16
CA TYR A 227 -14.65 5.99 23.71
C TYR A 227 -15.41 7.10 22.96
N LYS A 228 -16.09 8.03 23.64
CA LYS A 228 -16.95 9.03 22.98
C LYS A 228 -16.22 10.35 22.72
N THR A 229 -15.36 10.78 23.63
CA THR A 229 -14.66 12.07 23.48
C THR A 229 -13.45 11.94 22.55
N PRO A 230 -13.34 12.78 21.50
CA PRO A 230 -12.16 12.83 20.65
C PRO A 230 -10.88 13.12 21.45
N LYS A 231 -9.79 12.42 21.12
CA LYS A 231 -8.48 12.53 21.78
C LYS A 231 -7.45 13.28 20.92
N ASN A 232 -7.82 13.67 19.70
CA ASN A 232 -7.02 14.54 18.85
C ASN A 232 -6.79 15.90 19.48
N LYS A 233 -5.73 16.58 19.02
CA LYS A 233 -5.44 17.96 19.39
C LYS A 233 -6.66 18.87 19.18
N LYS A 234 -7.09 19.56 20.24
CA LYS A 234 -8.37 20.30 20.28
C LYS A 234 -8.27 21.70 19.67
N ASN A 235 -7.21 22.42 19.99
CA ASN A 235 -6.95 23.78 19.52
C ASN A 235 -5.59 23.82 18.81
N PHE A 236 -5.52 24.55 17.69
CA PHE A 236 -4.27 24.84 17.01
C PHE A 236 -3.53 26.01 17.66
N THR A 237 -4.27 27.07 18.03
CA THR A 237 -3.79 28.22 18.82
C THR A 237 -4.15 28.06 20.31
N GLU A 238 -4.24 29.17 21.05
CA GLU A 238 -4.53 29.18 22.49
C GLU A 238 -5.99 28.81 22.81
N SER A 239 -6.93 29.08 21.90
CA SER A 239 -8.37 28.91 22.15
C SER A 239 -9.16 28.55 20.88
N LYS A 240 -10.38 28.04 21.08
CA LYS A 240 -11.32 27.79 19.98
C LYS A 240 -11.68 29.08 19.22
N ASP A 241 -11.89 30.19 19.94
CA ASP A 241 -12.31 31.45 19.32
C ASP A 241 -11.21 32.06 18.44
N SER A 242 -9.95 31.97 18.89
CA SER A 242 -8.79 32.37 18.09
C SER A 242 -8.61 31.49 16.85
N ASP A 243 -8.86 30.18 16.96
CA ASP A 243 -8.83 29.27 15.80
C ASP A 243 -9.91 29.62 14.76
N ILE A 244 -11.14 29.91 15.19
CA ILE A 244 -12.23 30.30 14.27
C ILE A 244 -11.89 31.60 13.56
N LYS A 245 -11.39 32.59 14.30
CA LYS A 245 -11.02 33.89 13.75
C LYS A 245 -9.94 33.72 12.68
N LEU A 246 -8.88 32.98 13.01
CA LEU A 246 -7.79 32.69 12.08
C LEU A 246 -8.28 31.93 10.84
N LEU A 247 -9.11 30.91 11.01
CA LEU A 247 -9.66 30.13 9.90
C LEU A 247 -10.48 31.01 8.95
N LYS A 248 -11.34 31.89 9.48
CA LYS A 248 -12.15 32.83 8.68
C LYS A 248 -11.26 33.80 7.91
N GLU A 249 -10.28 34.41 8.58
CA GLU A 249 -9.35 35.36 7.93
C GLU A 249 -8.59 34.71 6.77
N LEU A 250 -8.07 33.49 6.98
CA LEU A 250 -7.37 32.73 5.94
C LEU A 250 -8.31 32.32 4.79
N ALA A 251 -9.51 31.84 5.11
CA ALA A 251 -10.49 31.42 4.10
C ALA A 251 -10.94 32.58 3.21
N TYR A 252 -11.24 33.76 3.77
CA TYR A 252 -11.61 34.93 2.98
C TYR A 252 -10.44 35.49 2.16
N LYS A 253 -9.22 35.46 2.70
CA LYS A 253 -8.03 35.84 1.92
C LYS A 253 -7.84 34.94 0.70
N GLY A 254 -8.00 33.63 0.87
CA GLY A 254 -7.98 32.65 -0.23
C GLY A 254 -9.12 32.85 -1.22
N PHE A 255 -10.31 33.16 -0.72
CA PHE A 255 -11.51 33.43 -1.52
C PHE A 255 -11.29 34.58 -2.51
N THR A 256 -10.73 35.71 -2.06
CA THR A 256 -10.45 36.86 -2.93
C THR A 256 -9.52 36.51 -4.10
N ASN A 257 -8.57 35.59 -3.87
CA ASN A 257 -7.62 35.17 -4.90
C ASN A 257 -8.23 34.17 -5.90
N ARG A 258 -9.02 33.21 -5.41
CA ARG A 258 -9.57 32.12 -6.23
C ARG A 258 -10.91 32.47 -6.90
N TYR A 259 -11.66 33.42 -6.35
CA TYR A 259 -12.97 33.87 -6.85
C TYR A 259 -13.04 35.41 -6.99
N PRO A 260 -12.20 36.03 -7.85
CA PRO A 260 -12.19 37.49 -8.00
C PRO A 260 -13.50 38.05 -8.59
N ASN A 261 -14.26 37.25 -9.35
CA ASN A 261 -15.48 37.65 -10.06
C ASN A 261 -16.72 36.85 -9.62
N ASP A 262 -16.87 36.55 -8.32
CA ASP A 262 -18.00 35.77 -7.80
C ASP A 262 -19.36 36.48 -7.98
N ASP A 263 -20.39 35.72 -8.33
CA ASP A 263 -21.79 36.20 -8.45
C ASP A 263 -22.57 36.12 -7.12
N GLY A 264 -21.87 35.84 -6.02
CA GLY A 264 -22.41 35.65 -4.67
C GLY A 264 -22.65 34.18 -4.29
N LYS A 265 -22.64 33.24 -5.25
CA LYS A 265 -22.86 31.81 -4.95
C LYS A 265 -21.71 31.20 -4.18
N ALA A 266 -20.45 31.53 -4.54
CA ALA A 266 -19.29 30.99 -3.85
C ALA A 266 -19.21 31.51 -2.41
N LYS A 267 -19.52 32.80 -2.20
CA LYS A 267 -19.57 33.38 -0.86
C LYS A 267 -20.62 32.71 0.04
N ALA A 268 -21.83 32.51 -0.47
CA ALA A 268 -22.89 31.83 0.28
C ALA A 268 -22.51 30.40 0.69
N ARG A 269 -21.80 29.67 -0.20
CA ARG A 269 -21.27 28.34 0.12
C ARG A 269 -20.17 28.41 1.19
N MET A 270 -19.24 29.36 1.08
CA MET A 270 -18.16 29.56 2.06
C MET A 270 -18.70 29.80 3.47
N ASP A 271 -19.67 30.70 3.61
CA ASP A 271 -20.25 31.05 4.92
C ASP A 271 -20.98 29.86 5.56
N LYS A 272 -21.71 29.07 4.74
CA LYS A 272 -22.35 27.83 5.17
C LYS A 272 -21.32 26.81 5.68
N GLU A 273 -20.25 26.58 4.93
CA GLU A 273 -19.22 25.61 5.31
C GLU A 273 -18.50 26.01 6.60
N LEU A 274 -18.11 27.28 6.73
CA LEU A 274 -17.47 27.82 7.93
C LEU A 274 -18.37 27.67 9.17
N GLY A 275 -19.68 27.89 9.03
CA GLY A 275 -20.65 27.68 10.10
C GLY A 275 -20.74 26.21 10.56
N VAL A 276 -20.72 25.26 9.63
CA VAL A 276 -20.73 23.82 9.94
C VAL A 276 -19.44 23.38 10.62
N ILE A 277 -18.28 23.88 10.16
CA ILE A 277 -16.97 23.54 10.74
C ILE A 277 -16.86 23.97 12.20
N ASP A 278 -17.36 25.17 12.52
CA ASP A 278 -17.40 25.70 13.90
C ASP A 278 -18.32 24.87 14.81
N GLN A 279 -19.55 24.59 14.35
CA GLN A 279 -20.53 23.80 15.13
C GLN A 279 -20.01 22.39 15.48
N LEU A 280 -19.17 21.81 14.61
CA LEU A 280 -18.57 20.49 14.82
C LEU A 280 -17.20 20.52 15.52
N ASN A 281 -16.67 21.71 15.85
CA ASN A 281 -15.36 21.90 16.48
C ASN A 281 -14.18 21.34 15.66
N PHE A 282 -14.23 21.45 14.32
CA PHE A 282 -13.15 20.95 13.45
C PHE A 282 -12.18 22.03 12.96
N CYS A 283 -12.20 23.23 13.56
CA CYS A 283 -11.30 24.33 13.18
C CYS A 283 -9.82 23.96 13.30
N ALA A 284 -9.41 23.37 14.43
CA ALA A 284 -8.02 22.96 14.65
C ALA A 284 -7.55 21.93 13.61
N TYR A 285 -8.42 21.01 13.19
CA TYR A 285 -8.11 20.01 12.18
C TYR A 285 -7.77 20.64 10.81
N PHE A 286 -8.56 21.63 10.38
CA PHE A 286 -8.28 22.41 9.17
C PHE A 286 -7.00 23.23 9.29
N LEU A 287 -6.76 23.87 10.44
CA LEU A 287 -5.59 24.71 10.67
C LEU A 287 -4.29 23.91 10.76
N ILE A 288 -4.31 22.73 11.39
CA ILE A 288 -3.17 21.80 11.40
C ILE A 288 -2.85 21.38 9.96
N THR A 289 -3.86 21.03 9.18
CA THR A 289 -3.69 20.64 7.77
C THR A 289 -3.12 21.80 6.95
N TRP A 290 -3.67 23.00 7.13
CA TRP A 290 -3.15 24.23 6.52
C TRP A 290 -1.70 24.50 6.90
N ASP A 291 -1.31 24.36 8.17
CA ASP A 291 0.07 24.59 8.63
C ASP A 291 1.08 23.67 7.93
N ILE A 292 0.75 22.37 7.80
CA ILE A 292 1.55 21.38 7.08
C ILE A 292 1.71 21.79 5.61
N ILE A 293 0.61 22.20 4.96
CA ILE A 293 0.61 22.67 3.57
C ILE A 293 1.43 23.95 3.41
N GLN A 294 1.36 24.89 4.35
CA GLN A 294 2.15 26.11 4.30
C GLN A 294 3.64 25.83 4.44
N TYR A 295 4.03 24.86 5.27
CA TYR A 295 5.41 24.39 5.31
C TYR A 295 5.84 23.78 3.97
N SER A 296 5.02 22.90 3.39
CA SER A 296 5.23 22.33 2.05
C SER A 296 5.45 23.41 0.99
N ASN A 297 4.61 24.44 0.98
CA ASN A 297 4.69 25.56 0.05
C ASN A 297 5.96 26.39 0.24
N ARG A 298 6.38 26.68 1.49
CA ARG A 298 7.64 27.40 1.78
C ARG A 298 8.87 26.65 1.27
N MET A 299 8.84 25.32 1.34
CA MET A 299 9.92 24.46 0.82
C MET A 299 9.89 24.29 -0.71
N GLY A 300 8.87 24.84 -1.38
CA GLY A 300 8.70 24.67 -2.83
C GLY A 300 8.24 23.27 -3.23
N PHE A 301 7.66 22.49 -2.31
CA PHE A 301 7.14 21.15 -2.61
C PHE A 301 5.75 21.22 -3.24
N MET A 302 5.47 20.30 -4.16
CA MET A 302 4.14 20.07 -4.71
C MET A 302 3.37 19.08 -3.84
N HIS A 303 2.07 19.32 -3.69
CA HIS A 303 1.15 18.43 -3.03
C HIS A 303 -0.17 18.33 -3.80
N VAL A 304 -0.93 17.27 -3.57
CA VAL A 304 -2.29 17.10 -4.07
C VAL A 304 -3.18 16.68 -2.92
N GLY A 305 -4.16 17.52 -2.57
CA GLY A 305 -5.23 17.15 -1.64
C GLY A 305 -6.34 16.41 -2.39
N ARG A 306 -6.70 15.21 -1.93
CA ARG A 306 -7.70 14.33 -2.58
C ARG A 306 -8.76 13.85 -1.57
N GLY A 307 -9.56 12.86 -2.01
CA GLY A 307 -10.60 12.28 -1.18
C GLY A 307 -11.82 13.19 -1.06
N SER A 308 -12.57 13.07 0.03
CA SER A 308 -13.74 13.93 0.22
C SER A 308 -13.38 15.39 0.54
N GLY A 309 -12.14 15.68 0.99
CA GLY A 309 -11.67 17.03 1.29
C GLY A 309 -11.85 18.02 0.15
N ALA A 310 -11.72 17.54 -1.10
CA ALA A 310 -11.91 18.36 -2.30
C ALA A 310 -13.37 18.82 -2.54
N ASN A 311 -14.36 18.35 -1.77
CA ASN A 311 -15.73 18.90 -1.83
C ASN A 311 -15.90 20.22 -1.06
N SER A 312 -14.90 20.64 -0.27
CA SER A 312 -14.98 21.85 0.56
C SER A 312 -14.38 23.07 -0.15
N ILE A 313 -15.17 24.15 -0.23
CA ILE A 313 -14.69 25.44 -0.73
C ILE A 313 -13.68 26.08 0.24
N VAL A 314 -13.82 25.82 1.54
CA VAL A 314 -12.86 26.26 2.56
C VAL A 314 -11.50 25.60 2.31
N ALA A 315 -11.47 24.28 2.09
CA ALA A 315 -10.22 23.57 1.79
C ALA A 315 -9.55 24.08 0.50
N TYR A 316 -10.33 24.35 -0.54
CA TYR A 316 -9.84 24.94 -1.79
C TYR A 316 -9.24 26.34 -1.59
N CYS A 317 -9.91 27.21 -0.81
CA CYS A 317 -9.42 28.57 -0.55
C CYS A 317 -8.18 28.59 0.36
N LEU A 318 -8.05 27.63 1.28
CA LEU A 318 -6.84 27.46 2.10
C LEU A 318 -5.65 26.88 1.31
N GLY A 319 -5.85 26.44 0.06
CA GLY A 319 -4.82 25.78 -0.75
C GLY A 319 -4.52 24.34 -0.34
N ILE A 320 -5.40 23.71 0.44
CA ILE A 320 -5.31 22.29 0.79
C ILE A 320 -5.62 21.44 -0.45
N THR A 321 -6.58 21.87 -1.26
CA THR A 321 -6.94 21.25 -2.55
C THR A 321 -6.87 22.28 -3.67
N ASP A 322 -6.60 21.82 -4.90
CA ASP A 322 -6.58 22.67 -6.10
C ASP A 322 -7.81 22.47 -7.02
N ILE A 323 -8.81 21.72 -6.54
CA ILE A 323 -10.03 21.44 -7.29
C ILE A 323 -11.14 22.40 -6.87
N CYS A 324 -11.68 23.15 -7.85
CA CYS A 324 -12.81 24.04 -7.63
C CYS A 324 -14.09 23.21 -7.43
N PRO A 325 -14.73 23.25 -6.24
CA PRO A 325 -15.92 22.44 -5.98
C PRO A 325 -17.14 22.89 -6.77
N LEU A 326 -17.25 24.18 -7.12
CA LEU A 326 -18.37 24.70 -7.89
C LEU A 326 -18.32 24.29 -9.37
N GLU A 327 -17.12 24.21 -9.94
CA GLU A 327 -16.94 23.86 -11.37
C GLU A 327 -17.40 22.44 -11.69
N LEU A 328 -17.22 21.53 -10.73
CA LEU A 328 -17.58 20.11 -10.83
C LEU A 328 -18.84 19.75 -10.07
N ASP A 329 -19.57 20.74 -9.54
CA ASP A 329 -20.79 20.54 -8.74
C ASP A 329 -20.58 19.49 -7.61
N LEU A 330 -19.50 19.71 -6.83
CA LEU A 330 -19.09 18.85 -5.73
C LEU A 330 -19.93 19.12 -4.47
N TYR A 331 -20.38 18.04 -3.84
CA TYR A 331 -21.37 18.08 -2.76
C TYR A 331 -20.68 18.14 -1.39
N PHE A 332 -20.77 19.27 -0.68
CA PHE A 332 -20.06 19.47 0.61
C PHE A 332 -20.57 18.53 1.70
N GLU A 333 -21.86 18.24 1.72
CA GLU A 333 -22.50 17.38 2.71
C GLU A 333 -21.92 15.97 2.72
N ARG A 334 -21.28 15.56 1.61
CA ARG A 334 -20.53 14.32 1.51
C ARG A 334 -19.19 14.37 2.28
N PHE A 335 -18.57 15.53 2.37
CA PHE A 335 -17.39 15.76 3.20
C PHE A 335 -17.80 15.97 4.66
N LEU A 336 -18.68 16.94 4.93
CA LEU A 336 -19.06 17.30 6.28
C LEU A 336 -20.55 17.65 6.38
N ASN A 337 -21.22 17.13 7.41
CA ASN A 337 -22.60 17.45 7.75
C ASN A 337 -22.78 17.41 9.27
N LEU A 338 -23.81 18.05 9.80
CA LEU A 338 -24.04 18.22 11.25
C LEU A 338 -24.24 16.88 12.01
N ASN A 339 -24.60 15.81 11.31
CA ASN A 339 -24.78 14.48 11.91
C ASN A 339 -23.47 13.67 11.93
N ARG A 340 -22.39 14.20 11.36
CA ARG A 340 -21.08 13.56 11.33
C ARG A 340 -20.34 13.83 12.65
N LYS A 341 -20.19 12.79 13.45
CA LYS A 341 -19.51 12.85 14.76
C LYS A 341 -17.97 12.77 14.68
N THR A 342 -17.43 12.29 13.56
CA THR A 342 -15.99 12.14 13.35
C THR A 342 -15.49 13.16 12.31
N PRO A 343 -14.28 13.73 12.50
CA PRO A 343 -13.69 14.61 11.51
C PRO A 343 -13.54 13.88 10.17
N PRO A 344 -13.60 14.62 9.06
CA PRO A 344 -13.39 14.02 7.74
C PRO A 344 -11.90 13.86 7.44
N ASP A 345 -11.50 12.75 6.81
CA ASP A 345 -10.10 12.53 6.44
C ASP A 345 -9.64 13.54 5.35
N PHE A 346 -8.54 14.27 5.60
CA PHE A 346 -7.74 14.92 4.56
C PHE A 346 -6.63 13.96 4.09
N ASP A 347 -6.79 13.46 2.87
CA ASP A 347 -5.76 12.73 2.16
C ASP A 347 -4.88 13.73 1.40
N ILE A 348 -3.60 13.85 1.76
CA ILE A 348 -2.67 14.71 1.02
C ILE A 348 -1.47 13.90 0.53
N ASP A 349 -1.23 13.99 -0.77
CA ASP A 349 -0.09 13.38 -1.45
C ASP A 349 1.06 14.37 -1.61
N TRP A 350 2.28 13.90 -1.33
CA TRP A 350 3.52 14.56 -1.72
C TRP A 350 4.33 13.66 -2.65
N SER A 351 5.35 14.21 -3.30
CA SER A 351 6.40 13.38 -3.92
C SER A 351 6.99 12.45 -2.86
N TRP A 352 7.23 11.19 -3.24
CA TRP A 352 7.88 10.20 -2.38
C TRP A 352 9.24 10.64 -1.84
N GLN A 353 9.94 11.53 -2.56
CA GLN A 353 11.23 12.10 -2.16
C GLN A 353 11.09 13.15 -1.05
N ASN A 354 9.96 13.87 -0.99
CA ASN A 354 9.76 15.02 -0.10
C ASN A 354 8.95 14.67 1.15
N ARG A 355 8.27 13.52 1.14
CA ARG A 355 7.38 13.10 2.23
C ARG A 355 8.09 13.08 3.58
N ASP A 356 9.29 12.52 3.66
CA ASP A 356 9.98 12.35 4.94
C ASP A 356 10.35 13.71 5.57
N THR A 357 10.60 14.75 4.76
CA THR A 357 10.78 16.13 5.24
C THR A 357 9.51 16.70 5.87
N ILE A 358 8.34 16.39 5.29
CA ILE A 358 7.05 16.79 5.86
C ILE A 358 6.77 16.03 7.17
N LEU A 359 7.09 14.74 7.20
CA LEU A 359 6.98 13.94 8.43
C LEU A 359 7.83 14.55 9.55
N GLN A 360 9.11 14.84 9.28
CA GLN A 360 9.99 15.44 10.26
C GLN A 360 9.43 16.75 10.81
N TYR A 361 8.92 17.62 9.94
CA TYR A 361 8.26 18.86 10.36
C TYR A 361 7.10 18.62 11.34
N ILE A 362 6.21 17.66 11.04
CA ILE A 362 5.07 17.34 11.91
C ILE A 362 5.54 16.88 13.28
N PHE A 363 6.52 15.98 13.33
CA PHE A 363 7.09 15.47 14.59
C PHE A 363 7.77 16.58 15.41
N ASP A 364 8.52 17.47 14.75
CA ASP A 364 9.19 18.59 15.42
C ASP A 364 8.21 19.66 15.91
N LYS A 365 7.18 19.97 15.11
CA LYS A 365 6.22 21.04 15.38
C LYS A 365 5.23 20.70 16.49
N TYR A 366 4.67 19.49 16.47
CA TYR A 366 3.62 19.09 17.42
C TYR A 366 4.15 18.28 18.61
N GLY A 367 5.44 17.92 18.59
CA GLY A 367 6.16 17.34 19.72
C GLY A 367 6.16 15.81 19.71
N LYS A 368 7.33 15.24 20.01
CA LYS A 368 7.60 13.78 20.02
C LYS A 368 6.68 12.95 20.91
N ASP A 369 6.11 13.55 21.96
CA ASP A 369 5.24 12.85 22.91
C ASP A 369 3.77 12.81 22.44
N HIS A 370 3.40 13.63 21.47
CA HIS A 370 2.02 13.83 20.98
C HIS A 370 1.82 13.37 19.53
N VAL A 371 2.90 12.99 18.84
CA VAL A 371 2.87 12.53 17.45
C VAL A 371 3.42 11.12 17.36
N ALA A 372 2.69 10.24 16.69
CA ALA A 372 3.16 8.92 16.32
C ALA A 372 2.46 8.45 15.06
N PHE A 373 3.10 7.54 14.33
CA PHE A 373 2.44 6.82 13.27
C PHE A 373 1.44 5.81 13.84
N CYS A 374 0.36 5.60 13.10
CA CYS A 374 -0.53 4.48 13.35
C CYS A 374 0.23 3.16 13.12
N GLY A 375 0.00 2.16 13.97
CA GLY A 375 0.54 0.83 13.79
C GLY A 375 -0.22 0.06 12.71
N THR A 376 0.33 -1.08 12.30
CA THR A 376 -0.36 -2.05 11.44
C THR A 376 0.10 -3.44 11.81
N ASN A 377 -0.84 -4.32 12.17
CA ASN A 377 -0.55 -5.72 12.43
C ASN A 377 -0.58 -6.49 11.10
N VAL A 378 0.60 -6.83 10.59
CA VAL A 378 0.74 -7.60 9.35
C VAL A 378 0.42 -9.06 9.66
N GLU A 379 -0.57 -9.60 8.97
CA GLU A 379 -0.94 -11.01 9.06
C GLU A 379 -0.03 -11.89 8.20
N PHE A 380 0.07 -13.18 8.55
CA PHE A 380 0.67 -14.17 7.66
C PHE A 380 -0.08 -14.25 6.32
N LYS A 381 0.65 -14.05 5.21
CA LYS A 381 0.12 -14.18 3.84
C LYS A 381 0.41 -15.56 3.28
N TYR A 382 -0.44 -16.03 2.36
CA TYR A 382 -0.39 -17.39 1.78
C TYR A 382 1.05 -17.91 1.52
N LYS A 383 1.83 -17.22 0.69
CA LYS A 383 3.23 -17.64 0.38
C LYS A 383 4.16 -17.62 1.59
N SER A 384 3.97 -16.66 2.50
CA SER A 384 4.75 -16.55 3.73
C SER A 384 4.43 -17.68 4.69
N ILE A 385 3.17 -18.14 4.78
CA ILE A 385 2.77 -19.27 5.62
C ILE A 385 3.57 -20.52 5.25
N PHE A 386 3.57 -20.91 3.96
CA PHE A 386 4.28 -22.11 3.51
C PHE A 386 5.78 -22.00 3.72
N ARG A 387 6.36 -20.84 3.43
CA ARG A 387 7.80 -20.60 3.60
C ARG A 387 8.22 -20.63 5.06
N GLU A 388 7.54 -19.90 5.95
CA GLU A 388 7.94 -19.80 7.35
C GLU A 388 7.69 -21.11 8.11
N VAL A 389 6.54 -21.76 7.90
CA VAL A 389 6.25 -23.06 8.52
C VAL A 389 7.18 -24.14 7.95
N GLY A 390 7.44 -24.13 6.64
CA GLY A 390 8.37 -25.07 6.00
C GLY A 390 9.81 -24.93 6.51
N LYS A 391 10.31 -23.69 6.69
CA LYS A 391 11.62 -23.42 7.32
C LYS A 391 11.67 -23.94 8.76
N ALA A 392 10.62 -23.74 9.55
CA ALA A 392 10.55 -24.23 10.93
C ALA A 392 10.63 -25.77 11.01
N PHE A 393 10.19 -26.47 9.96
CA PHE A 393 10.35 -27.92 9.80
C PHE A 393 11.64 -28.35 9.08
N GLY A 394 12.41 -27.42 8.51
CA GLY A 394 13.71 -27.69 7.88
C GLY A 394 13.68 -28.06 6.40
N LEU A 395 12.65 -27.65 5.65
CA LEU A 395 12.58 -27.88 4.20
C LEU A 395 13.64 -27.07 3.43
N PRO A 396 14.27 -27.65 2.38
CA PRO A 396 15.25 -26.94 1.55
C PRO A 396 14.58 -25.89 0.65
N LYS A 397 15.38 -24.97 0.10
CA LYS A 397 14.88 -23.82 -0.66
C LYS A 397 14.01 -24.22 -1.86
N GLU A 398 14.43 -25.26 -2.56
CA GLU A 398 13.76 -25.74 -3.78
C GLU A 398 12.34 -26.21 -3.48
N GLU A 399 12.16 -27.00 -2.41
CA GLU A 399 10.84 -27.46 -1.95
C GLU A 399 9.97 -26.31 -1.43
N LEU A 400 10.56 -25.33 -0.75
CA LEU A 400 9.83 -24.14 -0.29
C LEU A 400 9.34 -23.28 -1.45
N ASP A 401 10.15 -23.13 -2.50
CA ASP A 401 9.78 -22.39 -3.69
C ASP A 401 8.67 -23.12 -4.48
N GLU A 402 8.68 -24.44 -4.48
CA GLU A 402 7.61 -25.26 -5.04
C GLU A 402 6.29 -25.09 -4.27
N LEU A 403 6.31 -25.26 -2.94
CA LEU A 403 5.13 -25.10 -2.08
C LEU A 403 4.54 -23.68 -2.11
N ALA A 404 5.36 -22.67 -2.39
CA ALA A 404 4.93 -21.27 -2.45
C ALA A 404 4.42 -20.84 -3.84
N SER A 405 4.74 -21.59 -4.90
CA SER A 405 4.42 -21.23 -6.28
C SER A 405 3.29 -22.06 -6.90
N LYS A 406 3.15 -23.33 -6.53
CA LYS A 406 2.11 -24.24 -7.05
C LYS A 406 0.79 -24.10 -6.26
N SER A 407 -0.30 -24.64 -6.84
CA SER A 407 -1.56 -24.77 -6.12
C SER A 407 -1.51 -25.96 -5.17
N ILE A 408 -2.33 -25.92 -4.11
CA ILE A 408 -2.37 -26.99 -3.09
C ILE A 408 -2.64 -28.37 -3.73
N GLU A 409 -3.42 -28.43 -4.81
CA GLU A 409 -3.72 -29.70 -5.50
C GLU A 409 -2.51 -30.30 -6.24
N GLN A 410 -1.47 -29.50 -6.48
CA GLN A 410 -0.26 -29.89 -7.23
C GLN A 410 0.95 -30.15 -6.31
N HIS A 411 0.77 -30.09 -4.99
CA HIS A 411 1.84 -30.36 -4.04
C HIS A 411 2.01 -31.85 -3.82
N ASP A 412 3.25 -32.33 -3.81
CA ASP A 412 3.55 -33.68 -3.33
C ASP A 412 3.30 -33.76 -1.81
N ILE A 413 2.32 -34.58 -1.42
CA ILE A 413 1.88 -34.69 -0.03
C ILE A 413 2.78 -35.70 0.70
N ASN A 414 3.98 -35.25 1.06
CA ASN A 414 4.81 -35.92 2.04
C ASN A 414 4.37 -35.58 3.47
N SER A 415 4.79 -36.36 4.47
CA SER A 415 4.37 -36.20 5.88
C SER A 415 4.63 -34.78 6.43
N VAL A 416 5.74 -34.14 6.02
CA VAL A 416 6.09 -32.76 6.39
C VAL A 416 5.22 -31.75 5.66
N SER A 417 5.00 -31.91 4.35
CA SER A 417 4.08 -31.07 3.57
C SER A 417 2.67 -31.08 4.16
N ALA A 418 2.17 -32.25 4.57
CA ALA A 418 0.87 -32.37 5.25
C ALA A 418 0.80 -31.59 6.58
N MET A 419 1.90 -31.56 7.35
CA MET A 419 1.98 -30.74 8.57
C MET A 419 2.00 -29.25 8.24
N VAL A 420 2.74 -28.83 7.20
CA VAL A 420 2.76 -27.44 6.72
C VAL A 420 1.36 -26.99 6.33
N HIS A 421 0.60 -27.80 5.58
CA HIS A 421 -0.78 -27.50 5.22
C HIS A 421 -1.70 -27.39 6.45
N LYS A 422 -1.60 -28.36 7.36
CA LYS A 422 -2.45 -28.44 8.56
C LYS A 422 -2.28 -27.23 9.47
N TYR A 423 -1.05 -26.86 9.80
CA TYR A 423 -0.77 -25.72 10.68
C TYR A 423 -0.82 -24.39 9.93
N GLY A 424 -0.50 -24.38 8.63
CA GLY A 424 -0.61 -23.19 7.80
C GLY A 424 -2.04 -22.65 7.70
N LYS A 425 -3.05 -23.53 7.69
CA LYS A 425 -4.46 -23.11 7.75
C LYS A 425 -4.83 -22.37 9.04
N LEU A 426 -4.19 -22.71 10.16
CA LEU A 426 -4.42 -22.01 11.44
C LEU A 426 -3.79 -20.61 11.47
N LEU A 427 -2.84 -20.33 10.57
CA LEU A 427 -2.18 -19.04 10.44
C LEU A 427 -2.92 -18.07 9.50
N GLU A 428 -4.05 -18.47 8.91
CA GLU A 428 -4.86 -17.58 8.09
C GLU A 428 -5.41 -16.42 8.94
N LYS A 429 -5.14 -15.17 8.53
CA LYS A 429 -5.43 -13.94 9.29
C LYS A 429 -4.77 -13.84 10.67
N PHE A 430 -3.74 -14.65 10.91
CA PHE A 430 -3.03 -14.65 12.18
C PHE A 430 -2.00 -13.49 12.20
N PRO A 431 -1.93 -12.67 13.26
CA PRO A 431 -0.95 -11.60 13.38
C PRO A 431 0.50 -12.13 13.39
N ASN A 432 1.38 -11.55 12.56
CA ASN A 432 2.79 -11.95 12.48
C ASN A 432 3.73 -10.90 13.08
N GLN A 433 3.66 -9.67 12.57
CA GLN A 433 4.57 -8.59 12.96
C GLN A 433 3.86 -7.25 12.96
N ARG A 434 4.31 -6.33 13.83
CA ARG A 434 3.93 -4.93 13.76
C ARG A 434 4.75 -4.20 12.70
N SER A 435 4.09 -3.34 11.96
CA SER A 435 4.68 -2.46 10.96
C SER A 435 4.10 -1.06 11.11
N MET A 436 4.77 -0.07 10.53
CA MET A 436 4.26 1.28 10.38
C MET A 436 3.11 1.30 9.35
N HIS A 437 2.01 2.02 9.66
CA HIS A 437 0.98 2.32 8.67
C HIS A 437 1.54 3.23 7.57
N SER A 438 1.18 2.96 6.31
CA SER A 438 1.82 3.63 5.17
C SER A 438 1.67 5.15 5.15
N CYS A 439 0.62 5.72 5.75
CA CYS A 439 0.32 7.16 5.69
C CYS A 439 -0.19 7.80 6.99
N GLY A 440 -0.70 7.02 7.93
CA GLY A 440 -1.59 7.53 8.99
C GLY A 440 -0.80 8.05 10.19
N ILE A 441 -0.91 9.33 10.47
CA ILE A 441 -0.27 9.99 11.62
C ILE A 441 -1.33 10.41 12.62
N LEU A 442 -1.05 10.17 13.89
CA LEU A 442 -1.87 10.61 15.01
C LEU A 442 -1.25 11.84 15.65
N ILE A 443 -2.07 12.85 15.91
CA ILE A 443 -1.70 14.06 16.66
C ILE A 443 -2.68 14.20 17.80
N SER A 444 -2.25 13.87 19.02
CA SER A 444 -3.10 13.80 20.20
C SER A 444 -2.99 15.03 21.10
N GLU A 445 -4.06 15.29 21.85
CA GLU A 445 -4.07 16.38 22.85
C GLU A 445 -3.21 16.02 24.06
N GLU A 446 -3.38 14.83 24.61
CA GLU A 446 -2.53 14.28 25.68
C GLU A 446 -1.37 13.47 25.10
N PRO A 447 -0.29 13.20 25.86
CA PRO A 447 0.79 12.33 25.39
C PRO A 447 0.26 10.99 24.88
N ILE A 448 0.72 10.54 23.71
CA ILE A 448 0.26 9.29 23.07
C ILE A 448 0.49 8.08 23.98
N THR A 449 1.51 8.15 24.84
CA THR A 449 1.80 7.12 25.84
C THR A 449 0.66 6.88 26.83
N ASN A 450 -0.31 7.81 26.98
CA ASN A 450 -1.54 7.55 27.74
C ASN A 450 -2.46 6.50 27.06
N TYR A 451 -2.28 6.25 25.76
CA TYR A 451 -3.10 5.35 24.95
C TYR A 451 -2.33 4.14 24.43
N SER A 452 -1.04 4.28 24.12
CA SER A 452 -0.21 3.17 23.60
C SER A 452 1.26 3.29 23.94
N ALA A 453 1.92 2.15 24.15
CA ALA A 453 3.37 2.09 24.04
C ALA A 453 3.79 2.37 22.59
N LEU A 454 4.98 2.96 22.42
CA LEU A 454 5.55 3.27 21.12
C LEU A 454 6.64 2.27 20.75
N GLU A 455 6.85 2.11 19.45
CA GLU A 455 7.93 1.32 18.86
C GLU A 455 8.72 2.13 17.85
N MET A 456 10.03 1.92 17.75
CA MET A 456 10.90 2.60 16.79
C MET A 456 11.27 1.67 15.63
N PRO A 457 10.51 1.65 14.52
CA PRO A 457 10.90 0.92 13.32
C PRO A 457 12.16 1.52 12.66
N PRO A 458 12.86 0.77 11.78
CA PRO A 458 14.09 1.23 11.12
C PRO A 458 13.96 2.55 10.33
N LYS A 459 12.73 2.94 9.95
CA LYS A 459 12.46 4.22 9.27
C LYS A 459 12.70 5.43 10.17
N GLY A 460 12.76 5.27 11.50
CA GLY A 460 13.12 6.34 12.44
C GLY A 460 11.97 7.21 12.94
N PHE A 461 10.71 6.78 12.75
CA PHE A 461 9.53 7.45 13.33
C PHE A 461 8.77 6.51 14.25
N PRO A 462 8.37 6.94 15.46
CA PRO A 462 7.70 6.07 16.41
C PRO A 462 6.28 5.71 15.91
N ILE A 463 5.87 4.46 16.16
CA ILE A 463 4.54 3.93 15.85
C ILE A 463 3.81 3.54 17.13
N VAL A 464 2.48 3.68 17.16
CA VAL A 464 1.63 3.07 18.20
C VAL A 464 1.46 1.57 17.95
N GLN A 465 1.15 0.81 19.00
CA GLN A 465 0.99 -0.64 18.89
C GLN A 465 -0.35 -1.10 18.31
N PHE A 466 -1.36 -0.24 18.28
CA PHE A 466 -2.68 -0.57 17.72
C PHE A 466 -2.81 -0.12 16.26
N ASP A 467 -3.78 -0.67 15.55
CA ASP A 467 -4.03 -0.34 14.14
C ASP A 467 -5.01 0.84 13.96
N MET A 468 -5.29 1.19 12.70
CA MET A 468 -6.13 2.35 12.36
C MET A 468 -7.57 2.21 12.86
N HIS A 469 -8.07 0.99 12.99
CA HIS A 469 -9.45 0.74 13.39
C HIS A 469 -9.59 0.99 14.88
N VAL A 470 -8.66 0.44 15.68
CA VAL A 470 -8.61 0.72 17.11
C VAL A 470 -8.41 2.21 17.37
N ALA A 471 -7.56 2.89 16.59
CA ALA A 471 -7.34 4.34 16.69
C ALA A 471 -8.64 5.13 16.53
N GLU A 472 -9.39 4.90 15.45
CA GLU A 472 -10.69 5.54 15.20
C GLU A 472 -11.68 5.26 16.33
N GLU A 473 -11.71 4.01 16.81
CA GLU A 473 -12.64 3.58 17.86
C GLU A 473 -12.36 4.20 19.23
N ILE A 474 -11.11 4.52 19.55
CA ILE A 474 -10.74 5.21 20.80
C ILE A 474 -10.78 6.74 20.67
N GLY A 475 -11.20 7.26 19.52
CA GLY A 475 -11.33 8.68 19.24
C GLY A 475 -10.02 9.37 18.83
N LEU A 476 -9.05 8.62 18.30
CA LEU A 476 -7.82 9.15 17.68
C LEU A 476 -7.92 9.03 16.16
N GLU A 477 -8.27 10.15 15.55
CA GLU A 477 -8.40 10.27 14.10
C GLU A 477 -7.03 10.57 13.47
N LYS A 478 -6.82 10.10 12.26
CA LYS A 478 -5.52 10.19 11.59
C LYS A 478 -5.48 11.33 10.57
N PHE A 479 -4.27 11.84 10.36
CA PHE A 479 -3.90 12.62 9.19
C PHE A 479 -3.20 11.69 8.21
N ASP A 480 -3.70 11.60 6.97
CA ASP A 480 -3.10 10.74 5.96
C ASP A 480 -2.06 11.53 5.16
N ILE A 481 -0.78 11.32 5.50
CA ILE A 481 0.38 11.90 4.84
C ILE A 481 0.95 10.87 3.87
N LEU A 482 0.62 11.04 2.60
CA LEU A 482 0.86 10.07 1.55
C LEU A 482 2.06 10.46 0.67
N SER A 483 2.59 9.47 -0.03
CA SER A 483 3.63 9.63 -1.03
C SER A 483 3.18 9.03 -2.34
N GLN A 484 3.46 9.74 -3.43
CA GLN A 484 3.16 9.28 -4.77
C GLN A 484 4.34 9.52 -5.72
N ARG A 485 4.54 8.57 -6.65
CA ARG A 485 5.60 8.65 -7.67
C ARG A 485 5.27 9.63 -8.79
N GLY A 486 3.99 9.78 -9.17
CA GLY A 486 3.55 10.70 -10.22
C GLY A 486 3.98 12.15 -9.97
N LEU A 487 3.79 12.65 -8.74
CA LEU A 487 4.27 13.97 -8.33
C LEU A 487 5.80 14.10 -8.39
N GLY A 488 6.53 13.02 -8.08
CA GLY A 488 7.98 12.95 -8.27
C GLY A 488 8.36 13.11 -9.73
N THR A 489 7.72 12.35 -10.63
CA THR A 489 7.92 12.45 -12.08
C THR A 489 7.65 13.86 -12.59
N ILE A 490 6.54 14.49 -12.21
CA ILE A 490 6.19 15.85 -12.65
C ILE A 490 7.25 16.86 -12.20
N ASN A 491 7.61 16.83 -10.92
CA ASN A 491 8.58 17.76 -10.34
C ASN A 491 9.98 17.59 -10.93
N ASP A 492 10.44 16.35 -11.08
CA ASP A 492 11.75 16.04 -11.66
C ASP A 492 11.80 16.41 -13.14
N THR A 493 10.68 16.26 -13.87
CA THR A 493 10.60 16.70 -15.27
C THR A 493 10.76 18.20 -15.39
N VAL A 494 10.07 18.99 -14.56
CA VAL A 494 10.20 20.47 -14.59
C VAL A 494 11.62 20.90 -14.27
N LYS A 495 12.26 20.29 -13.27
CA LYS A 495 13.67 20.54 -12.94
C LYS A 495 14.61 20.18 -14.09
N LEU A 496 14.40 19.02 -14.72
CA LEU A 496 15.22 18.56 -15.84
C LEU A 496 15.07 19.45 -17.07
N ILE A 497 13.86 19.94 -17.36
CA ILE A 497 13.62 20.92 -18.43
C ILE A 497 14.34 22.23 -18.14
N GLU A 498 14.28 22.72 -16.91
CA GLU A 498 15.01 23.93 -16.52
C GLU A 498 16.53 23.74 -16.65
N GLU A 499 17.05 22.60 -16.18
CA GLU A 499 18.48 22.27 -16.24
C GLU A 499 18.99 22.14 -17.68
N LYS A 500 18.28 21.39 -18.53
CA LYS A 500 18.76 21.03 -19.88
C LYS A 500 18.38 22.03 -20.95
N ARG A 501 17.25 22.72 -20.81
CA ARG A 501 16.73 23.68 -21.81
C ARG A 501 16.68 25.12 -21.33
N GLY A 502 16.87 25.39 -20.03
CA GLY A 502 16.72 26.74 -19.47
C GLY A 502 15.27 27.24 -19.43
N ILE A 503 14.28 26.37 -19.64
CA ILE A 503 12.86 26.73 -19.71
C ILE A 503 12.21 26.50 -18.34
N LYS A 504 11.63 27.55 -17.76
CA LYS A 504 10.85 27.46 -16.51
C LYS A 504 9.38 27.19 -16.82
N VAL A 505 8.89 26.01 -16.45
CA VAL A 505 7.47 25.62 -16.62
C VAL A 505 6.76 25.72 -15.27
N ASN A 506 5.77 26.61 -15.15
CA ASN A 506 4.93 26.67 -13.95
C ASN A 506 3.81 25.62 -14.01
N ILE A 507 4.15 24.34 -13.78
CA ILE A 507 3.19 23.24 -13.89
C ILE A 507 2.07 23.27 -12.82
N ARG A 508 2.24 24.07 -11.76
CA ARG A 508 1.22 24.28 -10.71
C ARG A 508 0.02 25.08 -11.22
N ASP A 509 0.21 25.86 -12.29
CA ASP A 509 -0.90 26.53 -12.95
C ASP A 509 -1.70 25.50 -13.77
N VAL A 510 -2.82 25.04 -13.20
CA VAL A 510 -3.69 24.03 -13.80
C VAL A 510 -4.27 24.50 -15.15
N SER A 511 -4.40 25.82 -15.37
CA SER A 511 -4.92 26.37 -16.63
C SER A 511 -4.04 26.07 -17.84
N LEU A 512 -2.75 25.81 -17.62
CA LEU A 512 -1.78 25.47 -18.65
C LEU A 512 -1.98 24.05 -19.22
N SER A 513 -2.39 23.10 -18.36
CA SER A 513 -2.50 21.68 -18.74
C SER A 513 -3.93 21.21 -18.98
N LYS A 514 -4.89 21.72 -18.20
CA LYS A 514 -6.27 21.23 -18.19
C LYS A 514 -6.97 21.59 -19.49
N ASP A 515 -7.61 20.59 -20.11
CA ASP A 515 -8.33 20.73 -21.39
C ASP A 515 -7.47 21.23 -22.57
N GLU A 516 -6.15 21.12 -22.49
CA GLU A 516 -5.27 21.49 -23.60
C GLU A 516 -5.51 20.58 -24.82
N GLN A 517 -5.57 21.18 -26.02
CA GLN A 517 -6.01 20.55 -27.25
C GLN A 517 -5.14 19.35 -27.64
N LYS A 518 -3.81 19.47 -27.65
CA LYS A 518 -2.92 18.37 -28.03
C LYS A 518 -2.93 17.25 -26.98
N CYS A 519 -3.05 17.60 -25.71
CA CYS A 519 -3.24 16.62 -24.64
C CYS A 519 -4.50 15.79 -24.87
N ASN A 520 -5.62 16.43 -25.23
CA ASN A 520 -6.88 15.74 -25.55
C ASN A 520 -6.75 14.80 -26.78
N GLU A 521 -5.92 15.13 -27.76
CA GLU A 521 -5.61 14.21 -28.87
C GLU A 521 -4.85 12.96 -28.39
N PHE A 522 -3.87 13.11 -27.51
CA PHE A 522 -3.14 11.97 -26.94
C PHE A 522 -4.04 11.13 -26.03
N LEU A 523 -4.91 11.78 -25.27
CA LEU A 523 -5.87 11.15 -24.36
C LEU A 523 -6.88 10.29 -25.13
N SER A 524 -7.50 10.84 -26.18
CA SER A 524 -8.45 10.13 -27.04
C SER A 524 -7.81 8.95 -27.81
N ARG A 525 -6.49 8.99 -28.05
CA ARG A 525 -5.71 7.88 -28.64
C ARG A 525 -5.19 6.89 -27.60
N GLY A 526 -5.30 7.17 -26.31
CA GLY A 526 -4.76 6.33 -25.24
C GLY A 526 -3.23 6.26 -25.19
N LYS A 527 -2.53 7.32 -25.64
CA LYS A 527 -1.05 7.43 -25.63
C LYS A 527 -0.54 7.96 -24.27
N THR A 528 -0.93 7.31 -23.19
CA THR A 528 -0.82 7.82 -21.81
C THR A 528 0.18 7.04 -20.93
N ILE A 529 1.06 6.21 -21.51
CA ILE A 529 2.13 5.51 -20.77
C ILE A 529 2.97 6.52 -19.98
N GLY A 530 3.23 6.25 -18.70
CA GLY A 530 3.96 7.13 -17.78
C GLY A 530 3.13 8.26 -17.19
N CYS A 531 1.90 8.48 -17.66
CA CYS A 531 0.99 9.45 -17.06
C CYS A 531 0.25 8.80 -15.88
N PHE A 532 0.39 9.39 -14.69
CA PHE A 532 -0.22 8.89 -13.47
C PHE A 532 -1.73 8.69 -13.63
N TYR A 533 -2.27 7.64 -13.00
CA TYR A 533 -3.69 7.27 -12.96
C TYR A 533 -4.30 6.76 -14.28
N ILE A 534 -3.68 7.05 -15.45
CA ILE A 534 -4.30 6.84 -16.76
C ILE A 534 -3.53 5.92 -17.73
N GLU A 535 -2.54 5.17 -17.26
CA GLU A 535 -1.65 4.35 -18.12
C GLU A 535 -2.02 2.85 -18.23
N SER A 536 -2.91 2.32 -17.37
CA SER A 536 -3.25 0.89 -17.39
C SER A 536 -3.91 0.48 -18.70
N PRO A 537 -3.76 -0.78 -19.16
CA PRO A 537 -4.35 -1.23 -20.44
C PRO A 537 -5.86 -1.01 -20.51
N ALA A 538 -6.55 -1.34 -19.40
CA ALA A 538 -8.00 -1.18 -19.31
C ALA A 538 -8.43 0.31 -19.41
N MET A 539 -7.71 1.21 -18.74
CA MET A 539 -7.98 2.64 -18.83
C MET A 539 -7.71 3.17 -20.24
N ARG A 540 -6.55 2.85 -20.82
CA ARG A 540 -6.20 3.26 -22.19
C ARG A 540 -7.25 2.82 -23.20
N GLY A 541 -7.72 1.59 -23.08
CA GLY A 541 -8.82 1.08 -23.89
C GLY A 541 -10.13 1.84 -23.68
N LEU A 542 -10.48 2.18 -22.43
CA LEU A 542 -11.66 2.99 -22.13
C LEU A 542 -11.57 4.41 -22.70
N LEU A 543 -10.43 5.08 -22.55
CA LEU A 543 -10.21 6.43 -23.08
C LEU A 543 -10.39 6.48 -24.61
N ARG A 544 -9.91 5.45 -25.32
CA ARG A 544 -10.13 5.29 -26.77
C ARG A 544 -11.59 5.06 -27.13
N ARG A 545 -12.30 4.21 -26.37
CA ARG A 545 -13.74 3.96 -26.58
C ARG A 545 -14.61 5.19 -26.34
N LEU A 546 -14.21 6.05 -25.41
CA LEU A 546 -14.87 7.31 -25.13
C LEU A 546 -14.44 8.45 -26.05
N LYS A 547 -13.35 8.28 -26.84
CA LYS A 547 -12.63 9.41 -27.47
C LYS A 547 -12.46 10.57 -26.49
N CYS A 548 -12.00 10.25 -25.28
CA CYS A 548 -11.94 11.21 -24.18
C CYS A 548 -11.15 12.46 -24.59
N ASN A 549 -11.81 13.62 -24.54
CA ASN A 549 -11.30 14.87 -25.11
C ASN A 549 -11.44 16.07 -24.16
N ASN A 550 -11.76 15.83 -22.89
CA ASN A 550 -11.84 16.88 -21.88
C ASN A 550 -11.76 16.29 -20.47
N TYR A 551 -11.53 17.19 -19.51
CA TYR A 551 -11.34 16.92 -18.10
C TYR A 551 -12.54 16.23 -17.46
N LYS A 552 -13.77 16.70 -17.72
CA LYS A 552 -14.98 16.10 -17.13
C LYS A 552 -15.17 14.64 -17.57
N VAL A 553 -14.91 14.34 -18.84
CA VAL A 553 -14.96 12.97 -19.36
C VAL A 553 -13.87 12.10 -18.74
N LEU A 554 -12.68 12.65 -18.46
CA LEU A 554 -11.61 11.92 -17.77
C LEU A 554 -11.98 11.56 -16.32
N VAL A 555 -12.61 12.50 -15.61
CA VAL A 555 -13.14 12.28 -14.25
C VAL A 555 -14.17 11.15 -14.24
N ALA A 556 -15.05 11.12 -15.24
CA ALA A 556 -16.02 10.04 -15.40
C ALA A 556 -15.35 8.71 -15.78
N ALA A 557 -14.44 8.71 -16.75
CA ALA A 557 -13.74 7.52 -17.24
C ALA A 557 -13.04 6.76 -16.11
N SER A 558 -12.32 7.49 -15.24
CA SER A 558 -11.63 6.89 -14.10
C SER A 558 -12.55 6.42 -12.97
N SER A 559 -13.80 6.91 -12.94
CA SER A 559 -14.82 6.47 -12.01
C SER A 559 -15.50 5.19 -12.48
N ILE A 560 -15.74 5.04 -13.79
CA ILE A 560 -16.43 3.88 -14.38
C ILE A 560 -15.53 2.68 -14.69
N ILE A 561 -14.21 2.84 -14.79
CA ILE A 561 -13.24 1.76 -15.12
C ILE A 561 -13.04 0.72 -13.99
N ARG A 562 -14.08 0.49 -13.20
CA ARG A 562 -14.06 -0.36 -12.01
C ARG A 562 -14.71 -1.71 -12.30
N PRO A 563 -14.22 -2.80 -11.67
CA PRO A 563 -14.76 -4.14 -11.86
C PRO A 563 -16.28 -4.24 -11.74
N GLY A 564 -16.90 -3.59 -10.76
CA GLY A 564 -18.35 -3.72 -10.54
C GLY A 564 -19.22 -2.87 -11.45
N VAL A 565 -18.77 -1.67 -11.84
CA VAL A 565 -19.47 -0.85 -12.85
C VAL A 565 -19.41 -1.53 -14.23
N ALA A 566 -18.33 -2.26 -14.51
CA ALA A 566 -18.25 -3.13 -15.68
C ALA A 566 -19.17 -4.35 -15.56
N GLN A 567 -19.33 -4.94 -14.37
CA GLN A 567 -20.24 -6.08 -14.14
C GLN A 567 -21.71 -5.71 -14.32
N SER A 568 -22.13 -4.53 -13.87
CA SER A 568 -23.51 -4.06 -14.03
C SER A 568 -23.84 -3.63 -15.45
N GLY A 569 -22.91 -3.69 -16.40
CA GLY A 569 -23.08 -3.21 -17.77
C GLY A 569 -23.20 -1.69 -17.92
N MET A 570 -23.21 -0.94 -16.80
CA MET A 570 -23.31 0.51 -16.79
C MET A 570 -22.15 1.17 -17.54
N MET A 571 -20.94 0.60 -17.49
CA MET A 571 -19.81 1.11 -18.27
C MET A 571 -20.09 1.08 -19.78
N LYS A 572 -20.68 0.00 -20.29
CA LYS A 572 -21.01 -0.14 -21.72
C LYS A 572 -22.12 0.84 -22.12
N GLU A 573 -23.13 0.99 -21.26
CA GLU A 573 -24.23 1.94 -21.49
C GLU A 573 -23.73 3.40 -21.44
N TYR A 574 -22.82 3.74 -20.53
CA TYR A 574 -22.18 5.06 -20.49
C TYR A 574 -21.40 5.35 -21.77
N ILE A 575 -20.57 4.40 -22.24
CA ILE A 575 -19.84 4.54 -23.51
C ILE A 575 -20.82 4.73 -24.67
N PHE A 576 -21.93 3.99 -24.69
CA PHE A 576 -22.94 4.12 -25.73
C PHE A 576 -23.60 5.51 -25.74
N ARG A 577 -24.11 5.99 -24.60
CA ARG A 577 -24.77 7.30 -24.47
C ARG A 577 -23.81 8.46 -24.74
N HIS A 578 -22.56 8.34 -24.31
CA HIS A 578 -21.52 9.33 -24.57
C HIS A 578 -21.24 9.48 -26.08
N ASN A 579 -21.14 8.37 -26.80
CA ASN A 579 -20.90 8.38 -28.25
C ASN A 579 -22.18 8.66 -29.08
N ASN A 580 -23.36 8.46 -28.50
CA ASN A 580 -24.65 8.61 -29.16
C ASN A 580 -25.63 9.40 -28.26
N PRO A 581 -25.38 10.69 -27.99
CA PRO A 581 -26.19 11.49 -27.07
C PRO A 581 -27.65 11.64 -27.51
N ASP A 582 -27.92 11.55 -28.81
CA ASP A 582 -29.27 11.68 -29.38
C ASP A 582 -30.06 10.36 -29.44
N GLN A 583 -29.50 9.25 -28.95
CA GLN A 583 -30.10 7.90 -29.05
C GLN A 583 -30.60 7.33 -27.71
N PHE A 584 -30.82 8.17 -26.71
CA PHE A 584 -31.40 7.75 -25.43
C PHE A 584 -32.35 8.81 -24.85
N GLU A 585 -33.24 8.39 -23.97
CA GLU A 585 -34.11 9.28 -23.20
C GLU A 585 -33.80 9.17 -21.71
N TYR A 586 -33.95 10.29 -20.98
CA TYR A 586 -33.80 10.27 -19.53
C TYR A 586 -34.96 9.53 -18.86
N PHE A 587 -34.60 8.78 -17.82
CA PHE A 587 -35.53 7.95 -17.07
C PHE A 587 -36.60 8.77 -16.32
N HIS A 588 -36.25 9.99 -15.89
CA HIS A 588 -37.12 10.93 -15.17
C HIS A 588 -36.50 12.36 -15.25
N PRO A 589 -37.28 13.46 -15.19
CA PRO A 589 -36.74 14.82 -15.22
C PRO A 589 -35.70 15.13 -14.14
N VAL A 590 -35.81 14.50 -12.97
CA VAL A 590 -34.80 14.61 -11.90
C VAL A 590 -33.46 14.02 -12.33
N PHE A 591 -33.45 12.92 -13.09
CA PHE A 591 -32.21 12.32 -13.60
C PHE A 591 -31.57 13.20 -14.68
N GLU A 592 -32.37 13.86 -15.52
CA GLU A 592 -31.86 14.84 -16.47
C GLU A 592 -31.21 16.04 -15.77
N LYS A 593 -31.87 16.57 -14.74
CA LYS A 593 -31.36 17.72 -13.97
C LYS A 593 -30.12 17.38 -13.15
N GLU A 594 -30.15 16.29 -12.39
CA GLU A 594 -29.10 15.98 -11.41
C GLU A 594 -27.97 15.13 -11.99
N LEU A 595 -28.23 14.33 -13.04
CA LEU A 595 -27.30 13.39 -13.67
C LEU A 595 -27.08 13.67 -15.17
N GLY A 596 -27.37 14.89 -15.63
CA GLY A 596 -27.15 15.29 -17.03
C GLY A 596 -25.70 15.14 -17.48
N GLU A 597 -24.72 15.44 -16.60
CA GLU A 597 -23.29 15.28 -16.88
C GLU A 597 -22.87 13.81 -17.12
N THR A 598 -23.68 12.85 -16.68
CA THR A 598 -23.41 11.42 -16.80
C THR A 598 -24.49 10.69 -17.62
N TYR A 599 -25.23 11.42 -18.46
CA TYR A 599 -26.25 10.88 -19.35
C TYR A 599 -27.34 10.09 -18.61
N GLY A 600 -27.69 10.51 -17.40
CA GLY A 600 -28.69 9.84 -16.57
C GLY A 600 -28.20 8.54 -15.91
N ILE A 601 -26.90 8.25 -15.93
CA ILE A 601 -26.30 7.07 -15.30
C ILE A 601 -25.61 7.49 -14.00
N MET A 602 -25.88 6.80 -12.90
CA MET A 602 -25.16 7.02 -11.65
C MET A 602 -23.70 6.54 -11.81
N VAL A 603 -22.75 7.44 -11.59
CA VAL A 603 -21.30 7.17 -11.69
C VAL A 603 -20.59 7.48 -10.36
N TYR A 604 -21.12 8.44 -9.60
CA TYR A 604 -20.51 8.94 -8.38
C TYR A 604 -21.33 8.55 -7.14
N GLN A 605 -20.68 8.57 -5.97
CA GLN A 605 -21.35 8.43 -4.68
C GLN A 605 -22.27 9.62 -4.40
N GLU A 606 -21.87 10.78 -4.90
CA GLU A 606 -22.61 12.04 -4.86
C GLU A 606 -23.93 11.92 -5.64
N ASP A 607 -23.96 11.18 -6.76
CA ASP A 607 -25.17 10.94 -7.57
C ASP A 607 -26.24 10.20 -6.77
N VAL A 608 -25.84 9.20 -5.97
CA VAL A 608 -26.75 8.45 -5.09
C VAL A 608 -27.38 9.38 -4.06
N ILE A 609 -26.59 10.28 -3.47
CA ILE A 609 -27.09 11.27 -2.52
C ILE A 609 -28.10 12.19 -3.23
N LYS A 610 -27.74 12.76 -4.38
CA LYS A 610 -28.63 13.67 -5.13
C LYS A 610 -29.96 13.02 -5.48
N ILE A 611 -29.97 11.78 -5.97
CA ILE A 611 -31.20 11.05 -6.28
C ILE A 611 -31.99 10.72 -5.01
N ALA A 612 -31.34 10.30 -3.92
CA ALA A 612 -32.01 10.04 -2.65
C ALA A 612 -32.75 11.29 -2.12
N LEU A 613 -32.16 12.48 -2.24
CA LEU A 613 -32.76 13.74 -1.81
C LEU A 613 -33.84 14.23 -2.80
N HIS A 614 -33.48 14.38 -4.07
CA HIS A 614 -34.33 15.08 -5.04
C HIS A 614 -35.42 14.22 -5.68
N PHE A 615 -35.20 12.90 -5.79
CA PHE A 615 -36.22 11.95 -6.22
C PHE A 615 -36.88 11.25 -5.02
N GLY A 616 -36.07 10.82 -4.05
CA GLY A 616 -36.55 10.09 -2.88
C GLY A 616 -37.19 10.95 -1.80
N GLY A 617 -36.96 12.27 -1.79
CA GLY A 617 -37.44 13.16 -0.72
C GLY A 617 -36.78 12.91 0.64
N LEU A 618 -35.67 12.16 0.67
CA LEU A 618 -34.97 11.82 1.91
C LEU A 618 -34.21 13.01 2.50
N SER A 619 -33.96 12.96 3.80
CA SER A 619 -33.08 13.93 4.46
C SER A 619 -31.62 13.74 3.99
N PRO A 620 -30.76 14.79 4.04
CA PRO A 620 -29.33 14.66 3.77
C PRO A 620 -28.64 13.58 4.63
N ALA A 621 -29.14 13.37 5.85
CA ALA A 621 -28.64 12.37 6.77
C ALA A 621 -28.93 10.94 6.27
N ASP A 622 -30.18 10.69 5.87
CA ASP A 622 -30.60 9.39 5.36
C ASP A 622 -29.93 9.06 4.02
N GLY A 623 -29.70 10.08 3.17
CA GLY A 623 -28.92 9.94 1.94
C GLY A 623 -27.48 9.47 2.19
N ASP A 624 -26.80 10.01 3.20
CA ASP A 624 -25.45 9.55 3.56
C ASP A 624 -25.46 8.17 4.25
N VAL A 625 -26.49 7.86 5.05
CA VAL A 625 -26.67 6.49 5.61
C VAL A 625 -26.82 5.48 4.48
N LEU A 626 -27.65 5.78 3.47
CA LEU A 626 -27.86 4.95 2.28
C LEU A 626 -26.51 4.70 1.58
N ARG A 627 -25.75 5.76 1.27
CA ARG A 627 -24.40 5.65 0.67
C ARG A 627 -23.43 4.80 1.50
N ARG A 628 -23.39 4.97 2.83
CA ARG A 628 -22.47 4.23 3.72
C ARG A 628 -22.80 2.75 3.77
N ALA A 629 -24.07 2.42 3.98
CA ALA A 629 -24.53 1.04 3.99
C ALA A 629 -24.23 0.34 2.66
N MET A 630 -24.30 1.10 1.57
CA MET A 630 -23.95 0.66 0.23
C MET A 630 -22.44 0.52 -0.03
N SER A 631 -21.57 1.09 0.78
CA SER A 631 -20.10 0.98 0.62
C SER A 631 -19.52 -0.29 1.28
N GLY A 632 -20.35 -1.22 1.75
CA GLY A 632 -19.91 -2.46 2.42
C GLY A 632 -19.29 -2.27 3.81
N LYS A 633 -19.17 -1.02 4.28
CA LYS A 633 -18.74 -0.70 5.64
C LYS A 633 -19.89 -1.01 6.60
N GLY A 634 -19.87 -2.22 7.15
CA GLY A 634 -20.94 -2.77 7.98
C GLY A 634 -21.29 -1.87 9.17
N ARG A 635 -22.42 -1.17 9.07
CA ARG A 635 -23.21 -0.72 10.22
C ARG A 635 -24.69 -0.99 9.95
N SER A 636 -25.24 -1.88 10.78
CA SER A 636 -26.63 -2.29 10.95
C SER A 636 -27.49 -2.40 9.68
N LEU A 637 -27.71 -3.63 9.23
CA LEU A 637 -28.78 -3.99 8.27
C LEU A 637 -30.14 -3.38 8.66
N SER A 638 -30.40 -3.24 9.96
CA SER A 638 -31.62 -2.61 10.48
C SER A 638 -31.73 -1.11 10.19
N ALA A 639 -30.64 -0.35 10.12
CA ALA A 639 -30.68 1.06 9.73
C ALA A 639 -30.91 1.22 8.21
N LEU A 640 -30.31 0.35 7.40
CA LEU A 640 -30.56 0.32 5.95
C LEU A 640 -32.04 0.04 5.67
N GLN A 641 -32.64 -0.93 6.37
CA GLN A 641 -34.06 -1.26 6.19
C GLN A 641 -34.97 -0.07 6.52
N LYS A 642 -34.70 0.66 7.61
CA LYS A 642 -35.46 1.87 7.96
C LYS A 642 -35.38 2.95 6.88
N VAL A 643 -34.20 3.19 6.32
CA VAL A 643 -34.02 4.18 5.24
C VAL A 643 -34.71 3.73 3.95
N LYS A 644 -34.70 2.42 3.66
CA LYS A 644 -35.41 1.84 2.53
C LYS A 644 -36.93 2.05 2.65
N ASP A 645 -37.49 1.76 3.82
CA ASP A 645 -38.92 1.92 4.06
C ASP A 645 -39.32 3.40 3.94
N HIS A 646 -38.54 4.29 4.55
CA HIS A 646 -38.73 5.74 4.44
C HIS A 646 -38.64 6.23 2.99
N PHE A 647 -37.71 5.72 2.17
CA PHE A 647 -37.60 6.09 0.75
C PHE A 647 -38.90 5.80 -0.01
N PHE A 648 -39.49 4.61 0.18
CA PHE A 648 -40.73 4.26 -0.52
C PHE A 648 -41.94 5.06 -0.01
N GLU A 649 -42.01 5.33 1.30
CA GLU A 649 -43.05 6.19 1.89
C GLU A 649 -42.97 7.62 1.33
N SER A 650 -41.77 8.19 1.28
CA SER A 650 -41.52 9.53 0.73
C SER A 650 -41.84 9.58 -0.77
N CYS A 651 -41.40 8.60 -1.58
CA CYS A 651 -41.76 8.55 -3.00
C CYS A 651 -43.27 8.46 -3.22
N LYS A 652 -44.00 7.72 -2.39
CA LYS A 652 -45.46 7.65 -2.43
C LYS A 652 -46.11 8.98 -2.09
N SER A 653 -45.57 9.70 -1.10
CA SER A 653 -46.05 11.04 -0.73
C SER A 653 -45.83 12.10 -1.83
N LEU A 654 -44.77 11.94 -2.63
CA LEU A 654 -44.45 12.80 -3.77
C LEU A 654 -45.22 12.43 -5.05
N GLY A 655 -46.04 11.38 -5.02
CA GLY A 655 -46.87 10.96 -6.15
C GLY A 655 -46.13 10.15 -7.22
N HIS A 656 -44.96 9.57 -6.92
CA HIS A 656 -44.24 8.74 -7.87
C HIS A 656 -44.88 7.35 -8.02
N PRO A 657 -44.97 6.79 -9.25
CA PRO A 657 -45.44 5.43 -9.46
C PRO A 657 -44.60 4.40 -8.68
N GLU A 658 -45.24 3.38 -8.12
CA GLU A 658 -44.57 2.36 -7.31
C GLU A 658 -43.51 1.60 -8.12
N GLN A 659 -43.83 1.26 -9.37
CA GLN A 659 -42.91 0.57 -10.27
C GLN A 659 -41.66 1.41 -10.59
N LEU A 660 -41.84 2.72 -10.77
CA LEU A 660 -40.74 3.66 -10.98
C LEU A 660 -39.85 3.74 -9.74
N SER A 661 -40.46 3.87 -8.56
CA SER A 661 -39.74 3.97 -7.28
C SER A 661 -38.92 2.70 -6.98
N LYS A 662 -39.48 1.52 -7.28
CA LYS A 662 -38.77 0.23 -7.17
C LYS A 662 -37.59 0.13 -8.11
N GLU A 663 -37.74 0.60 -9.35
CA GLU A 663 -36.65 0.58 -10.34
C GLU A 663 -35.52 1.56 -9.96
N VAL A 664 -35.85 2.76 -9.50
CA VAL A 664 -34.84 3.71 -8.99
C VAL A 664 -34.08 3.12 -7.81
N TYR A 665 -34.78 2.55 -6.82
CA TYR A 665 -34.13 1.92 -5.67
C TYR A 665 -33.26 0.72 -6.10
N ARG A 666 -33.72 -0.10 -7.05
CA ARG A 666 -32.92 -1.20 -7.62
C ARG A 666 -31.63 -0.69 -8.25
N GLN A 667 -31.67 0.41 -8.99
CA GLN A 667 -30.47 1.00 -9.58
C GLN A 667 -29.49 1.48 -8.50
N ILE A 668 -29.99 2.18 -7.47
CA ILE A 668 -29.17 2.62 -6.33
C ILE A 668 -28.53 1.39 -5.63
N GLU A 669 -29.29 0.33 -5.38
CA GLU A 669 -28.79 -0.91 -4.75
C GLU A 669 -27.80 -1.66 -5.64
N SER A 670 -28.02 -1.71 -6.96
CA SER A 670 -27.08 -2.33 -7.90
C SER A 670 -25.75 -1.56 -8.01
N PHE A 671 -25.79 -0.27 -7.71
CA PHE A 671 -24.64 0.62 -7.69
C PHE A 671 -23.87 0.57 -6.35
N ALA A 672 -24.52 0.01 -5.32
CA ALA A 672 -23.94 -0.21 -4.01
C ALA A 672 -22.72 -1.15 -4.10
N GLY A 673 -21.57 -0.66 -3.62
CA GLY A 673 -20.31 -1.39 -3.61
C GLY A 673 -19.32 -0.94 -4.69
N TYR A 674 -19.77 -0.14 -5.66
CA TYR A 674 -18.96 0.23 -6.85
C TYR A 674 -18.90 1.73 -7.14
N SER A 675 -19.65 2.52 -6.37
CA SER A 675 -19.71 3.97 -6.46
C SER A 675 -18.39 4.63 -6.06
N PHE A 676 -18.00 5.70 -6.75
CA PHE A 676 -16.74 6.40 -6.53
C PHE A 676 -16.93 7.86 -6.11
N CYS A 677 -15.96 8.44 -5.39
CA CYS A 677 -16.03 9.85 -4.99
C CYS A 677 -15.58 10.74 -6.17
N LYS A 678 -16.48 11.62 -6.65
CA LYS A 678 -16.20 12.53 -7.76
C LYS A 678 -15.01 13.43 -7.46
N ALA A 679 -14.96 14.00 -6.25
CA ALA A 679 -13.90 14.91 -5.82
C ALA A 679 -12.50 14.26 -5.80
N HIS A 680 -12.42 12.99 -5.38
CA HIS A 680 -11.18 12.22 -5.42
C HIS A 680 -10.73 11.96 -6.88
N SER A 681 -11.67 11.56 -7.74
CA SER A 681 -11.42 11.34 -9.16
C SER A 681 -10.90 12.61 -9.86
N ALA A 682 -11.54 13.75 -9.58
CA ALA A 682 -11.17 15.06 -10.07
C ALA A 682 -9.74 15.46 -9.70
N SER A 683 -9.38 15.26 -8.44
CA SER A 683 -8.04 15.60 -7.92
C SER A 683 -6.93 14.91 -8.72
N TYR A 684 -7.08 13.61 -8.98
CA TYR A 684 -6.09 12.87 -9.78
C TYR A 684 -6.16 13.15 -11.28
N ALA A 685 -7.34 13.45 -11.82
CA ALA A 685 -7.44 13.81 -13.24
C ALA A 685 -6.64 15.08 -13.55
N VAL A 686 -6.52 16.04 -12.63
CA VAL A 686 -5.63 17.21 -12.80
C VAL A 686 -4.17 16.78 -12.92
N GLU A 687 -3.70 15.91 -12.02
CA GLU A 687 -2.33 15.39 -12.08
C GLU A 687 -2.06 14.59 -13.38
N SER A 688 -3.05 13.82 -13.84
CA SER A 688 -2.99 13.13 -15.13
C SER A 688 -2.80 14.12 -16.29
N TYR A 689 -3.49 15.25 -16.28
CA TYR A 689 -3.31 16.31 -17.28
C TYR A 689 -1.95 16.99 -17.18
N GLN A 690 -1.45 17.28 -15.97
CA GLN A 690 -0.10 17.82 -15.79
C GLN A 690 0.97 16.86 -16.34
N SER A 691 0.85 15.57 -16.01
CA SER A 691 1.72 14.52 -16.56
C SER A 691 1.64 14.45 -18.08
N LEU A 692 0.43 14.50 -18.63
CA LEU A 692 0.20 14.40 -20.07
C LEU A 692 0.73 15.63 -20.82
N TYR A 693 0.57 16.82 -20.26
CA TYR A 693 1.13 18.05 -20.78
C TYR A 693 2.65 17.95 -20.90
N LEU A 694 3.33 17.56 -19.82
CA LEU A 694 4.77 17.38 -19.83
C LEU A 694 5.19 16.30 -20.84
N LYS A 695 4.45 15.19 -20.92
CA LYS A 695 4.68 14.16 -21.94
C LYS A 695 4.55 14.68 -23.36
N VAL A 696 3.55 15.50 -23.66
CA VAL A 696 3.28 15.95 -25.04
C VAL A 696 4.32 16.97 -25.50
N TYR A 697 4.72 17.90 -24.64
CA TYR A 697 5.63 18.99 -25.01
C TYR A 697 7.11 18.67 -24.75
N TYR A 698 7.41 17.83 -23.77
CA TYR A 698 8.77 17.45 -23.35
C TYR A 698 8.88 15.93 -23.15
N PRO A 699 8.61 15.13 -24.19
CA PRO A 699 8.40 13.69 -24.05
C PRO A 699 9.64 12.94 -23.56
N ILE A 700 10.85 13.34 -23.97
CA ILE A 700 12.10 12.67 -23.59
C ILE A 700 12.39 12.93 -22.10
N GLU A 701 12.36 14.19 -21.67
CA GLU A 701 12.60 14.59 -20.28
C GLU A 701 11.56 13.99 -19.34
N PHE A 702 10.28 13.94 -19.77
CA PHE A 702 9.21 13.33 -19.00
C PHE A 702 9.41 11.81 -18.83
N MET A 703 9.79 11.10 -19.91
CA MET A 703 10.07 9.66 -19.82
C MET A 703 11.32 9.35 -18.99
N VAL A 704 12.38 10.15 -19.10
CA VAL A 704 13.57 10.03 -18.22
C VAL A 704 13.18 10.18 -16.76
N SER A 705 12.35 11.17 -16.44
CA SER A 705 11.86 11.39 -15.08
C SER A 705 10.97 10.25 -14.60
N ALA A 706 10.13 9.68 -15.48
CA ALA A 706 9.32 8.51 -15.17
C ALA A 706 10.18 7.26 -14.88
N ILE A 707 11.27 7.06 -15.63
CA ILE A 707 12.26 6.00 -15.40
C ILE A 707 12.94 6.17 -14.03
N ASN A 708 13.40 7.40 -13.72
CA ASN A 708 14.08 7.72 -12.47
C ASN A 708 13.20 7.56 -11.23
N ASN A 709 11.89 7.76 -11.38
CA ASN A 709 10.91 7.57 -10.31
C ASN A 709 10.41 6.11 -10.22
N GLY A 710 11.00 5.18 -10.97
CA GLY A 710 10.65 3.75 -10.95
C GLY A 710 9.32 3.43 -11.62
N GLY A 711 8.84 4.32 -12.49
CA GLY A 711 7.59 4.16 -13.23
C GLY A 711 6.34 4.16 -12.35
N GLY A 712 5.27 3.58 -12.90
CA GLY A 712 3.98 3.38 -12.25
C GLY A 712 3.50 1.94 -12.40
N PHE A 713 2.71 1.67 -13.44
CA PHE A 713 2.04 0.39 -13.69
C PHE A 713 2.95 -0.68 -14.28
N TYR A 714 3.89 -0.31 -15.15
CA TYR A 714 4.73 -1.26 -15.89
C TYR A 714 6.15 -1.36 -15.30
N ARG A 715 6.91 -2.37 -15.71
CA ARG A 715 8.35 -2.42 -15.45
C ARG A 715 9.14 -1.35 -16.21
N THR A 716 10.35 -1.04 -15.75
CA THR A 716 11.24 0.01 -16.31
C THR A 716 11.48 -0.12 -17.81
N GLU A 717 11.62 -1.34 -18.34
CA GLU A 717 11.79 -1.62 -19.78
C GLU A 717 10.72 -0.92 -20.64
N VAL A 718 9.48 -0.86 -20.18
CA VAL A 718 8.35 -0.26 -20.92
C VAL A 718 8.49 1.25 -21.03
N TYR A 719 8.98 1.90 -19.98
CA TYR A 719 9.25 3.34 -19.99
C TYR A 719 10.48 3.68 -20.82
N VAL A 720 11.50 2.81 -20.83
CA VAL A 720 12.65 2.92 -21.73
C VAL A 720 12.20 2.77 -23.20
N HIS A 721 11.29 1.84 -23.48
CA HIS A 721 10.68 1.70 -24.80
C HIS A 721 9.87 2.95 -25.19
N GLU A 722 9.06 3.49 -24.28
CA GLU A 722 8.29 4.71 -24.53
C GLU A 722 9.18 5.95 -24.77
N ALA A 723 10.32 6.05 -24.09
CA ALA A 723 11.34 7.06 -24.36
C ALA A 723 11.91 6.91 -25.79
N ARG A 724 12.17 5.68 -26.23
CA ARG A 724 12.60 5.40 -27.62
C ARG A 724 11.52 5.79 -28.64
N MET A 725 10.26 5.46 -28.37
CA MET A 725 9.12 5.86 -29.20
C MET A 725 8.91 7.38 -29.23
N SER A 726 9.42 8.09 -28.22
CA SER A 726 9.43 9.55 -28.14
C SER A 726 10.59 10.20 -28.90
N GLY A 727 11.45 9.41 -29.55
CA GLY A 727 12.58 9.87 -30.35
C GLY A 727 13.93 9.93 -29.63
N ALA A 728 14.04 9.34 -28.43
CA ALA A 728 15.31 9.25 -27.72
C ALA A 728 16.21 8.10 -28.21
N THR A 729 17.52 8.33 -28.23
CA THR A 729 18.53 7.29 -28.40
C THR A 729 18.92 6.76 -27.02
N ILE A 730 18.51 5.54 -26.69
CA ILE A 730 18.84 4.94 -25.39
C ILE A 730 20.24 4.32 -25.43
N LEU A 731 21.06 4.67 -24.45
CA LEU A 731 22.44 4.20 -24.30
C LEU A 731 22.65 3.52 -22.95
N ASN A 732 23.49 2.49 -22.93
CA ASN A 732 23.92 1.82 -21.71
C ASN A 732 24.61 2.78 -20.74
N PRO A 733 24.63 2.46 -19.43
CA PRO A 733 25.38 3.25 -18.46
C PRO A 733 26.83 3.51 -18.87
N CYS A 734 27.37 4.68 -18.55
CA CYS A 734 28.73 5.12 -18.86
C CYS A 734 29.36 5.78 -17.63
N VAL A 735 30.56 5.38 -17.22
CA VAL A 735 31.21 6.00 -16.05
C VAL A 735 31.53 7.48 -16.24
N ASN A 736 31.67 7.96 -17.49
CA ASN A 736 31.94 9.37 -17.78
C ASN A 736 30.70 10.22 -18.07
N LEU A 737 29.58 9.61 -18.50
CA LEU A 737 28.41 10.37 -18.97
C LEU A 737 27.13 10.08 -18.18
N SER A 738 26.99 8.89 -17.58
CA SER A 738 25.85 8.57 -16.72
C SER A 738 26.00 9.21 -15.35
N GLU A 739 24.86 9.53 -14.75
CA GLU A 739 24.73 9.88 -13.35
C GLU A 739 24.21 8.67 -12.55
N TYR A 740 24.00 8.85 -11.24
CA TYR A 740 23.26 7.86 -10.46
C TYR A 740 21.88 7.59 -11.07
N GLN A 741 21.16 8.65 -11.42
CA GLN A 741 19.89 8.63 -12.15
C GLN A 741 20.12 8.66 -13.67
N THR A 742 19.12 8.23 -14.44
CA THR A 742 19.11 8.36 -15.90
C THR A 742 19.12 9.83 -16.28
N THR A 743 19.95 10.19 -17.26
CA THR A 743 20.15 11.58 -17.72
C THR A 743 20.02 11.67 -19.23
N VAL A 744 19.81 12.88 -19.75
CA VAL A 744 19.65 13.16 -21.18
C VAL A 744 20.58 14.28 -21.63
N TYR A 745 21.22 14.07 -22.77
CA TYR A 745 21.96 15.08 -23.52
C TYR A 745 21.32 15.19 -24.91
N GLU A 746 20.55 16.26 -25.13
CA GLU A 746 19.71 16.44 -26.31
C GLU A 746 18.72 15.29 -26.54
N LYS A 747 19.10 14.29 -27.34
CA LYS A 747 18.31 13.08 -27.63
C LYS A 747 18.91 11.81 -27.04
N ASP A 748 20.16 11.87 -26.61
CA ASP A 748 20.89 10.72 -26.10
C ASP A 748 20.61 10.55 -24.61
N VAL A 749 19.90 9.48 -24.28
CA VAL A 749 19.52 9.13 -22.92
C VAL A 749 20.48 8.07 -22.41
N TYR A 750 21.28 8.43 -21.41
CA TYR A 750 22.19 7.52 -20.73
C TYR A 750 21.49 6.93 -19.51
N LEU A 751 21.31 5.61 -19.50
CA LEU A 751 20.74 4.93 -18.34
C LEU A 751 21.59 5.19 -17.09
N GLY A 752 20.89 5.46 -15.98
CA GLY A 752 21.50 5.72 -14.69
C GLY A 752 22.15 4.48 -14.08
N LEU A 753 23.19 4.68 -13.27
CA LEU A 753 23.87 3.60 -12.57
C LEU A 753 22.94 2.86 -11.59
N MET A 754 21.85 3.49 -11.15
CA MET A 754 20.82 2.88 -10.29
C MET A 754 20.09 1.68 -10.92
N HIS A 755 20.15 1.50 -12.24
CA HIS A 755 19.47 0.40 -12.93
C HIS A 755 20.27 -0.90 -13.00
N ILE A 756 21.52 -0.90 -12.53
CA ILE A 756 22.40 -2.07 -12.53
C ILE A 756 22.05 -2.94 -11.31
N GLU A 757 21.40 -4.10 -11.50
CA GLU A 757 20.78 -4.89 -10.41
C GLU A 757 21.76 -5.29 -9.28
N LYS A 758 23.04 -5.51 -9.60
CA LYS A 758 24.08 -5.98 -8.66
C LYS A 758 25.09 -4.90 -8.24
N LEU A 759 24.82 -3.62 -8.54
CA LEU A 759 25.71 -2.51 -8.17
C LEU A 759 25.30 -1.93 -6.81
N GLU A 760 26.27 -1.83 -5.88
CA GLU A 760 26.02 -1.19 -4.59
C GLU A 760 25.70 0.29 -4.77
N SER A 761 24.63 0.78 -4.13
CA SER A 761 24.19 2.17 -4.25
C SER A 761 25.26 3.18 -3.85
N LYS A 762 26.10 2.87 -2.84
CA LYS A 762 27.23 3.73 -2.44
C LYS A 762 28.23 3.92 -3.57
N ILE A 763 28.59 2.85 -4.28
CA ILE A 763 29.50 2.91 -5.42
C ILE A 763 28.83 3.69 -6.57
N ALA A 764 27.57 3.39 -6.88
CA ALA A 764 26.81 4.05 -7.94
C ALA A 764 26.71 5.58 -7.74
N VAL A 765 26.60 6.06 -6.50
CA VAL A 765 26.60 7.49 -6.16
C VAL A 765 28.03 8.06 -6.17
N SER A 766 29.02 7.32 -5.68
CA SER A 766 30.41 7.81 -5.61
C SER A 766 31.05 8.05 -6.98
N ILE A 767 30.71 7.25 -8.01
CA ILE A 767 31.29 7.37 -9.36
C ILE A 767 31.11 8.77 -9.96
N PRO A 768 29.88 9.32 -10.06
CA PRO A 768 29.68 10.67 -10.57
C PRO A 768 30.19 11.77 -9.63
N GLU A 769 30.09 11.59 -8.31
CA GLU A 769 30.62 12.57 -7.34
C GLU A 769 32.14 12.73 -7.46
N GLU A 770 32.85 11.62 -7.58
CA GLU A 770 34.30 11.59 -7.75
C GLU A 770 34.69 12.18 -9.12
N ARG A 771 33.97 11.83 -10.20
CA ARG A 771 34.14 12.43 -11.53
C ARG A 771 33.98 13.96 -11.49
N LYS A 772 32.97 14.46 -10.77
CA LYS A 772 32.72 15.90 -10.65
C LYS A 772 33.87 16.64 -9.93
N ASN A 773 34.52 16.00 -8.97
CA ASN A 773 35.60 16.60 -8.19
C ASN A 773 36.97 16.52 -8.90
N ASN A 774 37.24 15.45 -9.65
CA ASN A 774 38.57 15.15 -10.18
C ASN A 774 38.62 15.02 -11.72
N GLY A 775 37.52 15.32 -12.42
CA GLY A 775 37.41 15.27 -13.88
C GLY A 775 37.07 13.87 -14.43
N ASP A 776 36.97 13.77 -15.75
CA ASP A 776 36.60 12.51 -16.43
C ASP A 776 37.64 11.40 -16.21
N TYR A 777 37.17 10.15 -16.26
CA TYR A 777 38.05 8.98 -16.23
C TYR A 777 38.72 8.81 -17.59
N THR A 778 40.05 8.70 -17.60
CA THR A 778 40.85 8.58 -18.83
C THR A 778 41.10 7.12 -19.25
N SER A 779 41.02 6.19 -18.30
CA SER A 779 41.29 4.76 -18.50
C SER A 779 40.67 3.90 -17.41
N LEU A 780 40.67 2.57 -17.61
CA LEU A 780 40.27 1.61 -16.59
C LEU A 780 41.17 1.71 -15.34
N GLU A 781 42.48 1.85 -15.53
CA GLU A 781 43.43 2.03 -14.43
C GLU A 781 43.17 3.33 -13.64
N ASN A 782 42.90 4.44 -14.33
CA ASN A 782 42.53 5.70 -13.68
C ASN A 782 41.26 5.54 -12.83
N PHE A 783 40.25 4.84 -13.34
CA PHE A 783 39.03 4.56 -12.59
C PHE A 783 39.28 3.71 -11.34
N VAL A 784 40.02 2.60 -11.46
CA VAL A 784 40.30 1.69 -10.33
C VAL A 784 41.17 2.34 -9.26
N LYS A 785 42.02 3.31 -9.62
CA LYS A 785 42.80 4.11 -8.66
C LYS A 785 41.92 5.07 -7.85
N ARG A 786 40.83 5.57 -8.45
CA ARG A 786 39.96 6.62 -7.89
C ARG A 786 38.75 6.06 -7.13
N ILE A 787 38.20 4.94 -7.59
CA ILE A 787 37.01 4.30 -7.01
C ILE A 787 37.38 2.97 -6.33
N PRO A 788 37.10 2.80 -5.03
CA PRO A 788 37.34 1.54 -4.34
C PRO A 788 36.31 0.49 -4.77
N ILE A 789 36.69 -0.39 -5.70
CA ILE A 789 35.80 -1.38 -6.30
C ILE A 789 36.39 -2.80 -6.27
N GLY A 790 35.53 -3.79 -6.02
CA GLY A 790 35.88 -5.21 -6.13
C GLY A 790 35.84 -5.71 -7.58
N ILE A 791 36.51 -6.85 -7.84
CA ILE A 791 36.59 -7.41 -9.19
C ILE A 791 35.21 -7.76 -9.76
N GLU A 792 34.29 -8.31 -8.97
CA GLU A 792 32.96 -8.71 -9.44
C GLU A 792 32.16 -7.49 -9.93
N THR A 793 32.12 -6.41 -9.14
CA THR A 793 31.43 -5.17 -9.51
C THR A 793 32.07 -4.49 -10.72
N LEU A 794 33.40 -4.50 -10.80
CA LEU A 794 34.13 -3.96 -11.95
C LEU A 794 33.83 -4.76 -13.23
N GLN A 795 33.75 -6.09 -13.13
CA GLN A 795 33.34 -6.96 -14.24
C GLN A 795 31.93 -6.61 -14.72
N THR A 796 30.97 -6.39 -13.81
CA THR A 796 29.62 -5.94 -14.19
C THR A 796 29.65 -4.62 -14.97
N LEU A 797 30.44 -3.63 -14.53
CA LEU A 797 30.57 -2.35 -15.25
C LEU A 797 31.23 -2.49 -16.63
N ILE A 798 32.20 -3.39 -16.77
CA ILE A 798 32.83 -3.69 -18.06
C ILE A 798 31.84 -4.39 -18.99
N LEU A 799 31.14 -5.41 -18.49
CA LEU A 799 30.17 -6.20 -19.26
C LEU A 799 28.97 -5.38 -19.71
N ILE A 800 28.51 -4.40 -18.93
CA ILE A 800 27.45 -3.50 -19.39
C ILE A 800 27.93 -2.44 -20.41
N GLY A 801 29.24 -2.35 -20.64
CA GLY A 801 29.83 -1.40 -21.59
C GLY A 801 30.05 -0.01 -21.01
N ALA A 802 30.22 0.12 -19.69
CA ALA A 802 30.42 1.41 -19.03
C ALA A 802 31.77 2.08 -19.37
N PHE A 803 32.74 1.31 -19.86
CA PHE A 803 34.10 1.74 -20.24
C PHE A 803 34.31 1.88 -21.76
N ARG A 804 33.23 1.97 -22.55
CA ARG A 804 33.30 2.09 -24.02
C ARG A 804 34.15 3.27 -24.53
N PHE A 805 34.29 4.33 -23.72
CA PHE A 805 35.12 5.49 -24.05
C PHE A 805 36.62 5.15 -24.22
N THR A 806 37.08 4.02 -23.68
CA THR A 806 38.48 3.57 -23.81
C THR A 806 38.81 3.03 -25.20
N GLY A 807 37.81 2.73 -26.04
CA GLY A 807 38.00 2.09 -27.35
C GLY A 807 38.44 0.62 -27.30
N LYS A 808 38.70 0.06 -26.11
CA LYS A 808 39.10 -1.33 -25.90
C LYS A 808 37.90 -2.28 -25.89
N GLN A 809 38.15 -3.54 -26.25
CA GLN A 809 37.11 -4.57 -26.21
C GLN A 809 36.87 -5.06 -24.77
N LYS A 810 35.66 -5.55 -24.48
CA LYS A 810 35.28 -6.02 -23.12
C LYS A 810 36.25 -7.07 -22.55
N HIS A 811 36.72 -8.02 -23.37
CA HIS A 811 37.64 -9.07 -22.92
C HIS A 811 39.02 -8.53 -22.52
N GLU A 812 39.54 -7.55 -23.26
CA GLU A 812 40.80 -6.86 -22.95
C GLU A 812 40.67 -6.15 -21.60
N LEU A 813 39.57 -5.42 -21.39
CA LEU A 813 39.27 -4.74 -20.13
C LEU A 813 39.10 -5.73 -18.96
N LEU A 814 38.49 -6.89 -19.17
CA LEU A 814 38.35 -7.92 -18.12
C LEU A 814 39.69 -8.51 -17.69
N ILE A 815 40.61 -8.72 -18.63
CA ILE A 815 41.97 -9.20 -18.36
C ILE A 815 42.76 -8.10 -17.64
N GLU A 816 42.72 -6.87 -18.13
CA GLU A 816 43.34 -5.71 -17.50
C GLU A 816 42.84 -5.50 -16.06
N ALA A 817 41.53 -5.59 -15.84
CA ALA A 817 40.91 -5.52 -14.51
C ALA A 817 41.47 -6.57 -13.54
N ARG A 818 41.68 -7.81 -14.01
CA ARG A 818 42.28 -8.87 -13.20
C ARG A 818 43.73 -8.56 -12.85
N PHE A 819 44.53 -8.08 -13.79
CA PHE A 819 45.91 -7.68 -13.50
C PHE A 819 46.00 -6.52 -12.52
N LEU A 820 45.16 -5.50 -12.68
CA LEU A 820 45.12 -4.34 -11.80
C LEU A 820 44.73 -4.71 -10.35
N LEU A 821 43.83 -5.67 -10.17
CA LEU A 821 43.32 -6.08 -8.85
C LEU A 821 44.01 -7.30 -8.24
N ALA A 822 44.84 -8.04 -8.99
CA ALA A 822 45.57 -9.21 -8.52
C ALA A 822 46.67 -8.89 -7.48
N GLY A 823 47.06 -7.61 -7.34
CA GLY A 823 48.20 -7.19 -6.52
C GLY A 823 47.91 -6.67 -5.11
N ASN A 824 46.67 -6.26 -4.79
CA ASN A 824 46.13 -5.88 -3.46
C ASN A 824 44.86 -5.05 -3.66
N ARG A 825 43.92 -5.06 -2.69
CA ARG A 825 42.83 -4.07 -2.65
C ARG A 825 43.45 -2.68 -2.61
N PRO A 826 43.17 -1.76 -3.56
CA PRO A 826 43.72 -0.43 -3.49
C PRO A 826 43.18 0.28 -2.25
N SER A 827 44.04 0.47 -1.24
CA SER A 827 43.84 1.54 -0.25
C SER A 827 44.02 2.86 -0.99
N PHE A 828 43.14 3.85 -0.74
CA PHE A 828 43.19 5.21 -1.30
C PHE A 828 44.62 5.63 -1.65
N LYS A 829 44.99 5.59 -2.93
CA LYS A 829 46.24 6.20 -3.39
C LYS A 829 45.88 7.65 -3.72
N HIS A 830 46.40 8.59 -2.93
CA HIS A 830 46.32 10.01 -3.27
C HIS A 830 46.79 10.24 -4.71
N LEU A 831 46.21 11.24 -5.39
CA LEU A 831 46.73 11.78 -6.65
C LEU A 831 48.24 12.01 -6.49
N THR A 832 49.05 11.22 -7.20
CA THR A 832 50.50 11.35 -7.17
C THR A 832 50.91 12.54 -8.05
N LEU A 833 51.89 13.32 -7.60
CA LEU A 833 52.41 14.47 -8.37
C LEU A 833 53.04 14.05 -9.72
N LEU A 834 53.38 12.77 -9.84
CA LEU A 834 53.91 12.10 -11.04
C LEU A 834 53.01 10.90 -11.34
N GLU A 835 52.50 10.80 -12.57
CA GLU A 835 51.76 9.63 -13.02
C GLU A 835 52.76 8.52 -13.40
N GLU A 836 52.57 7.32 -12.84
CA GLU A 836 53.28 6.14 -13.35
C GLU A 836 52.82 5.87 -14.79
N PRO A 837 53.76 5.60 -15.73
CA PRO A 837 53.40 5.33 -17.11
C PRO A 837 52.48 4.09 -17.20
N GLN A 838 51.40 4.22 -17.96
CA GLN A 838 50.45 3.12 -18.20
C GLN A 838 51.18 1.91 -18.77
N LYS A 839 50.90 0.73 -18.21
CA LYS A 839 51.37 -0.53 -18.78
C LYS A 839 50.46 -0.92 -19.94
N GLU A 840 50.93 -0.74 -21.16
CA GLU A 840 50.23 -1.25 -22.34
C GLU A 840 50.48 -2.75 -22.49
N TYR A 841 49.40 -3.54 -22.46
CA TYR A 841 49.44 -4.97 -22.72
C TYR A 841 48.87 -5.24 -24.11
N THR A 842 49.62 -5.94 -24.97
CA THR A 842 49.12 -6.41 -26.26
C THR A 842 48.47 -7.78 -26.08
N LEU A 843 47.14 -7.83 -26.13
CA LEU A 843 46.34 -9.05 -25.98
C LEU A 843 45.89 -9.58 -27.34
N PRO A 844 45.67 -10.91 -27.49
CA PRO A 844 45.10 -11.47 -28.71
C PRO A 844 43.67 -10.97 -28.92
N LYS A 845 43.35 -10.55 -30.16
CA LYS A 845 42.01 -10.08 -30.53
C LYS A 845 41.02 -11.25 -30.51
N VAL A 846 40.11 -11.27 -29.54
CA VAL A 846 38.98 -12.21 -29.51
C VAL A 846 37.81 -11.60 -30.27
N GLN A 847 37.30 -12.30 -31.28
CA GLN A 847 36.07 -11.89 -31.97
C GLN A 847 34.87 -12.13 -31.06
N ARG A 848 34.09 -11.07 -30.82
CA ARG A 848 32.85 -11.11 -30.04
C ARG A 848 31.67 -10.81 -30.94
N HIS A 849 30.58 -11.57 -30.82
CA HIS A 849 29.37 -11.32 -31.59
C HIS A 849 28.59 -10.15 -30.96
N PRO A 850 28.07 -9.17 -31.75
CA PRO A 850 27.32 -8.03 -31.20
C PRO A 850 26.11 -8.42 -30.34
N LEU A 851 25.52 -9.59 -30.59
CA LEU A 851 24.38 -10.09 -29.81
C LEU A 851 24.76 -10.58 -28.41
N GLU A 852 26.04 -10.85 -28.14
CA GLU A 852 26.50 -11.14 -26.77
C GLU A 852 26.31 -9.95 -25.84
N ASP A 853 26.36 -8.73 -26.37
CA ASP A 853 26.15 -7.51 -25.58
C ASP A 853 24.69 -7.41 -25.10
N ALA A 854 23.74 -7.86 -25.93
CA ALA A 854 22.34 -7.90 -25.56
C ALA A 854 22.05 -8.91 -24.43
N PHE A 855 22.79 -10.04 -24.39
CA PHE A 855 22.67 -11.01 -23.30
C PHE A 855 23.31 -10.51 -22.00
N ASP A 856 24.45 -9.81 -22.06
CA ASP A 856 24.99 -9.10 -20.89
C ASP A 856 23.98 -8.07 -20.35
N GLU A 857 23.34 -7.30 -21.23
CA GLU A 857 22.31 -6.32 -20.85
C GLU A 857 21.10 -6.98 -20.16
N ILE A 858 20.60 -8.09 -20.69
CA ILE A 858 19.50 -8.85 -20.05
C ILE A 858 19.90 -9.35 -18.67
N GLU A 859 21.13 -9.82 -18.49
CA GLU A 859 21.61 -10.34 -17.20
C GLU A 859 21.85 -9.23 -16.16
N ILE A 860 22.25 -8.04 -16.60
CA ILE A 860 22.68 -6.94 -15.72
C ILE A 860 21.56 -5.91 -15.46
N LEU A 861 20.76 -5.61 -16.48
CA LEU A 861 19.65 -4.64 -16.45
C LEU A 861 18.27 -5.31 -16.46
N GLY A 862 18.18 -6.58 -16.85
CA GLY A 862 16.91 -7.32 -16.98
C GLY A 862 16.24 -7.21 -18.35
N PHE A 863 16.77 -6.40 -19.27
CA PHE A 863 16.22 -6.19 -20.63
C PHE A 863 17.30 -5.71 -21.62
N PRO A 864 17.12 -5.96 -22.93
CA PRO A 864 18.05 -5.47 -23.95
C PRO A 864 17.83 -3.97 -24.24
N VAL A 865 18.94 -3.24 -24.41
CA VAL A 865 18.95 -1.79 -24.66
C VAL A 865 19.33 -1.49 -26.10
N LEU A 866 20.42 -2.10 -26.59
CA LEU A 866 21.00 -1.80 -27.91
C LEU A 866 20.21 -2.44 -29.06
N VAL A 867 19.54 -3.56 -28.80
CA VAL A 867 18.74 -4.30 -29.80
C VAL A 867 17.30 -4.46 -29.34
N ARG A 868 16.38 -4.66 -30.28
CA ARG A 868 14.98 -4.96 -29.91
C ARG A 868 14.87 -6.44 -29.55
N PRO A 869 13.94 -6.82 -28.66
CA PRO A 869 13.67 -8.23 -28.37
C PRO A 869 13.42 -9.08 -29.63
N PHE A 870 12.81 -8.50 -30.67
CA PHE A 870 12.56 -9.17 -31.94
C PHE A 870 13.84 -9.52 -32.72
N ASP A 871 14.94 -8.78 -32.51
CA ASP A 871 16.20 -9.01 -33.19
C ASP A 871 16.97 -10.21 -32.59
N LEU A 872 16.59 -10.65 -31.39
CA LEU A 872 17.08 -11.87 -30.75
C LEU A 872 16.37 -13.16 -31.22
N LEU A 873 15.39 -13.05 -32.10
CA LEU A 873 14.66 -14.20 -32.63
C LEU A 873 15.44 -14.94 -33.70
N GLN A 874 15.34 -16.27 -33.71
CA GLN A 874 15.91 -17.11 -34.78
C GLN A 874 15.28 -16.83 -36.16
N THR A 875 14.03 -16.34 -36.17
CA THR A 875 13.30 -16.02 -37.41
C THR A 875 13.44 -14.55 -37.80
N LYS A 876 13.49 -14.29 -39.12
CA LYS A 876 13.40 -12.94 -39.70
C LYS A 876 11.97 -12.45 -39.92
N TYR A 877 10.96 -13.31 -39.75
CA TYR A 877 9.56 -12.92 -39.89
C TYR A 877 9.18 -11.87 -38.82
N ARG A 878 8.37 -10.87 -39.18
CA ARG A 878 7.97 -9.75 -38.29
C ARG A 878 6.45 -9.54 -38.19
N GLY A 879 5.66 -10.52 -38.62
CA GLY A 879 4.19 -10.40 -38.66
C GLY A 879 3.67 -10.01 -40.05
N SER A 880 2.40 -10.28 -40.30
CA SER A 880 1.72 -9.96 -41.56
C SER A 880 0.84 -8.72 -41.46
N VAL A 881 0.44 -8.34 -40.25
CA VAL A 881 -0.36 -7.15 -39.94
C VAL A 881 0.28 -6.46 -38.73
N MET A 882 0.28 -5.13 -38.73
CA MET A 882 0.78 -4.28 -37.65
C MET A 882 -0.36 -3.55 -36.95
N VAL A 883 -0.12 -3.01 -35.75
CA VAL A 883 -1.15 -2.37 -34.92
C VAL A 883 -1.88 -1.25 -35.66
N LYS A 884 -1.14 -0.43 -36.40
CA LYS A 884 -1.68 0.73 -37.15
C LYS A 884 -2.80 0.36 -38.13
N ASP A 885 -2.82 -0.88 -38.61
CA ASP A 885 -3.79 -1.35 -39.59
C ASP A 885 -4.93 -2.17 -38.98
N LEU A 886 -4.90 -2.50 -37.68
CA LEU A 886 -5.87 -3.42 -37.06
C LEU A 886 -7.33 -3.01 -37.26
N THR A 887 -7.63 -1.71 -37.23
CA THR A 887 -9.00 -1.21 -37.43
C THR A 887 -9.57 -1.56 -38.81
N LYS A 888 -8.72 -1.74 -39.84
CA LYS A 888 -9.11 -2.15 -41.20
C LYS A 888 -9.43 -3.64 -41.32
N TYR A 889 -9.05 -4.43 -40.32
CA TYR A 889 -9.21 -5.89 -40.29
C TYR A 889 -10.33 -6.36 -39.36
N HIS A 890 -11.30 -5.50 -39.03
CA HIS A 890 -12.46 -5.89 -38.22
C HIS A 890 -13.14 -7.18 -38.74
N LYS A 891 -13.35 -8.14 -37.84
CA LYS A 891 -13.89 -9.49 -38.11
C LYS A 891 -13.04 -10.35 -39.05
N LYS A 892 -11.78 -10.01 -39.29
CA LYS A 892 -10.82 -10.82 -40.07
C LYS A 892 -9.79 -11.46 -39.16
N GLN A 893 -9.26 -12.60 -39.61
CA GLN A 893 -8.13 -13.26 -38.96
C GLN A 893 -6.82 -12.59 -39.37
N VAL A 894 -5.95 -12.38 -38.40
CA VAL A 894 -4.63 -11.76 -38.59
C VAL A 894 -3.56 -12.58 -37.90
N LYS A 895 -2.35 -12.54 -38.46
CA LYS A 895 -1.15 -13.16 -37.91
C LYS A 895 -0.14 -12.08 -37.56
N MET A 896 0.21 -12.00 -36.29
CA MET A 896 1.08 -10.96 -35.74
C MET A 896 2.23 -11.57 -34.94
N LEU A 897 3.38 -10.90 -34.96
CA LEU A 897 4.48 -11.20 -34.05
C LEU A 897 4.54 -10.07 -33.02
N ALA A 898 4.56 -10.41 -31.74
CA ALA A 898 4.47 -9.42 -30.68
C ALA A 898 5.25 -9.80 -29.44
N TYR A 899 5.75 -8.79 -28.71
CA TYR A 899 6.46 -8.94 -27.44
C TYR A 899 5.50 -8.75 -26.27
N LEU A 900 5.48 -9.70 -25.33
CA LEU A 900 4.56 -9.72 -24.20
C LEU A 900 5.01 -8.73 -23.12
N ILE A 901 4.15 -7.75 -22.82
CA ILE A 901 4.41 -6.75 -21.79
C ILE A 901 3.73 -7.13 -20.49
N SER A 902 2.41 -7.27 -20.52
CA SER A 902 1.64 -7.59 -19.34
C SER A 902 0.53 -8.57 -19.63
N ARG A 903 0.14 -9.35 -18.62
CA ARG A 903 -1.06 -10.19 -18.67
C ARG A 903 -1.90 -10.03 -17.42
N LYS A 904 -3.21 -10.03 -17.62
CA LYS A 904 -4.21 -9.94 -16.56
C LYS A 904 -5.05 -11.20 -16.51
N HIS A 905 -5.02 -11.85 -15.36
CA HIS A 905 -5.83 -13.03 -15.05
C HIS A 905 -7.27 -12.63 -14.72
N VAL A 906 -8.26 -13.27 -15.36
CA VAL A 906 -9.68 -13.05 -15.10
C VAL A 906 -10.43 -14.39 -15.01
N PRO A 907 -10.89 -14.79 -13.80
CA PRO A 907 -11.66 -16.02 -13.65
C PRO A 907 -13.07 -15.89 -14.25
N THR A 908 -13.55 -16.93 -14.93
CA THR A 908 -14.90 -16.99 -15.53
C THR A 908 -15.60 -18.31 -15.19
N LYS A 909 -16.91 -18.43 -15.46
CA LYS A 909 -17.69 -19.68 -15.23
C LYS A 909 -17.14 -20.87 -16.04
N ARG A 910 -16.52 -20.62 -17.20
CA ARG A 910 -16.01 -21.65 -18.12
C ARG A 910 -14.50 -21.90 -17.96
N GLY A 911 -13.89 -21.37 -16.90
CA GLY A 911 -12.44 -21.41 -16.68
C GLY A 911 -11.80 -20.04 -16.74
N THR A 912 -10.47 -19.98 -16.71
CA THR A 912 -9.73 -18.71 -16.62
C THR A 912 -9.49 -18.08 -17.98
N MET A 913 -9.87 -16.81 -18.12
CA MET A 913 -9.55 -15.95 -19.27
C MET A 913 -8.34 -15.08 -18.93
N TYR A 914 -7.55 -14.72 -19.96
CA TYR A 914 -6.47 -13.75 -19.82
C TYR A 914 -6.62 -12.60 -20.82
N PHE A 915 -6.26 -11.40 -20.39
CA PHE A 915 -6.03 -10.28 -21.29
C PHE A 915 -4.53 -10.02 -21.38
N GLY A 916 -4.00 -9.92 -22.60
CA GLY A 916 -2.59 -9.62 -22.84
C GLY A 916 -2.42 -8.23 -23.42
N THR A 917 -1.38 -7.52 -22.99
CA THR A 917 -0.91 -6.27 -23.60
C THR A 917 0.45 -6.51 -24.21
N TRP A 918 0.61 -6.07 -25.46
CA TRP A 918 1.73 -6.43 -26.31
C TRP A 918 2.28 -5.21 -27.05
N ILE A 919 3.51 -5.36 -27.52
CA ILE A 919 4.15 -4.45 -28.47
C ILE A 919 4.37 -5.22 -29.79
N ASP A 920 4.06 -4.62 -30.94
CA ASP A 920 4.37 -5.21 -32.25
C ASP A 920 5.81 -4.91 -32.71
N ALA A 921 6.19 -5.39 -33.90
CA ALA A 921 7.53 -5.18 -34.44
C ALA A 921 7.85 -3.69 -34.77
N GLU A 922 6.83 -2.83 -34.88
CA GLU A 922 6.98 -1.38 -35.08
C GLU A 922 7.00 -0.61 -33.75
N GLY A 923 6.77 -1.27 -32.61
CA GLY A 923 6.81 -0.67 -31.29
C GLY A 923 5.47 -0.17 -30.76
N GLU A 924 4.37 -0.36 -31.49
CA GLU A 924 3.04 0.11 -31.10
C GLU A 924 2.30 -0.91 -30.22
N TYR A 925 1.49 -0.40 -29.29
CA TYR A 925 0.79 -1.24 -28.29
C TYR A 925 -0.57 -1.74 -28.78
N PHE A 926 -0.90 -2.97 -28.44
CA PHE A 926 -2.25 -3.52 -28.62
C PHE A 926 -2.62 -4.55 -27.56
N ASP A 927 -3.92 -4.85 -27.48
CA ASP A 927 -4.48 -5.73 -26.46
C ASP A 927 -5.16 -6.96 -27.10
N THR A 928 -5.12 -8.07 -26.36
CA THR A 928 -5.65 -9.36 -26.78
C THR A 928 -6.55 -9.97 -25.70
N ALA A 929 -7.47 -10.84 -26.13
CA ALA A 929 -8.30 -11.66 -25.26
C ALA A 929 -8.01 -13.15 -25.51
N HIS A 930 -7.83 -13.91 -24.43
CA HIS A 930 -7.50 -15.34 -24.47
C HIS A 930 -8.52 -16.12 -23.65
N PHE A 931 -9.32 -16.95 -24.32
CA PHE A 931 -10.36 -17.76 -23.70
C PHE A 931 -9.81 -19.08 -23.12
N PRO A 932 -10.47 -19.67 -22.11
CA PRO A 932 -10.00 -20.88 -21.42
C PRO A 932 -9.71 -22.06 -22.37
N ASP A 933 -10.58 -22.28 -23.34
CA ASP A 933 -10.47 -23.40 -24.30
C ASP A 933 -9.16 -23.31 -25.11
N ASN A 934 -8.82 -22.10 -25.57
CA ASN A 934 -7.62 -21.86 -26.36
C ASN A 934 -6.36 -21.92 -25.50
N LEU A 935 -6.42 -21.45 -24.25
CA LEU A 935 -5.29 -21.44 -23.31
C LEU A 935 -4.90 -22.84 -22.83
N THR A 936 -5.85 -23.77 -22.80
CA THR A 936 -5.57 -25.17 -22.45
C THR A 936 -4.68 -25.82 -23.50
N GLN A 937 -4.87 -25.48 -24.78
CA GLN A 937 -4.06 -25.99 -25.89
C GLN A 937 -2.79 -25.17 -26.13
N TYR A 938 -2.87 -23.84 -25.94
CA TYR A 938 -1.79 -22.89 -26.21
C TYR A 938 -1.59 -21.97 -24.99
N PRO A 939 -0.94 -22.45 -23.90
CA PRO A 939 -0.75 -21.67 -22.69
C PRO A 939 0.34 -20.61 -22.85
N PHE A 940 0.33 -19.60 -21.97
CA PHE A 940 1.46 -18.68 -21.83
C PHE A 940 2.69 -19.43 -21.30
N GLN A 941 3.87 -19.03 -21.77
CA GLN A 941 5.17 -19.66 -21.50
C GLN A 941 6.19 -18.61 -20.96
N GLY A 942 5.69 -17.63 -20.20
CA GLY A 942 6.46 -16.52 -19.63
C GLY A 942 6.71 -15.34 -20.57
N GLY A 943 7.53 -14.39 -20.15
CA GLY A 943 7.90 -13.22 -20.95
C GLY A 943 8.66 -13.59 -22.22
N GLY A 944 8.47 -12.83 -23.29
CA GLY A 944 9.14 -13.04 -24.58
C GLY A 944 8.29 -12.66 -25.79
N CYS A 945 8.79 -12.99 -26.98
CA CYS A 945 8.08 -12.76 -28.24
C CYS A 945 7.20 -13.96 -28.61
N TYR A 946 5.99 -13.68 -29.06
CA TYR A 946 4.99 -14.67 -29.45
C TYR A 946 4.53 -14.43 -30.88
N LEU A 947 4.27 -15.52 -31.57
CA LEU A 947 3.52 -15.51 -32.81
C LEU A 947 2.04 -15.78 -32.48
N LEU A 948 1.20 -14.81 -32.83
CA LEU A 948 -0.21 -14.75 -32.50
C LEU A 948 -1.06 -14.91 -33.77
N LEU A 949 -2.04 -15.80 -33.72
CA LEU A 949 -3.09 -15.92 -34.72
C LEU A 949 -4.44 -15.68 -34.02
N GLY A 950 -5.20 -14.70 -34.51
CA GLY A 950 -6.47 -14.35 -33.89
C GLY A 950 -7.38 -13.53 -34.79
N THR A 951 -8.62 -13.33 -34.35
CA THR A 951 -9.63 -12.52 -35.04
C THR A 951 -9.67 -11.13 -34.43
N VAL A 952 -9.65 -10.09 -35.27
CA VAL A 952 -9.74 -8.70 -34.79
C VAL A 952 -11.19 -8.32 -34.53
N GLU A 953 -11.46 -7.83 -33.33
CA GLU A 953 -12.72 -7.20 -32.93
C GLU A 953 -12.47 -5.71 -32.70
N VAL A 954 -13.42 -4.87 -33.13
CA VAL A 954 -13.31 -3.41 -32.94
C VAL A 954 -14.57 -2.96 -32.21
N ASP A 955 -14.37 -2.42 -31.01
CA ASP A 955 -15.43 -1.97 -30.12
C ASP A 955 -15.26 -0.48 -29.85
N PHE A 956 -16.22 0.36 -30.27
CA PHE A 956 -16.17 1.83 -30.21
C PHE A 956 -14.78 2.40 -30.56
N HIS A 957 -14.20 1.96 -31.69
CA HIS A 957 -12.88 2.38 -32.22
C HIS A 957 -11.63 1.78 -31.54
N PHE A 958 -11.80 0.88 -30.58
CA PHE A 958 -10.72 0.16 -29.94
C PHE A 958 -10.58 -1.26 -30.51
N PRO A 959 -9.47 -1.58 -31.22
CA PRO A 959 -9.21 -2.92 -31.72
C PRO A 959 -8.69 -3.83 -30.60
N THR A 960 -9.26 -5.02 -30.47
CA THR A 960 -8.80 -6.13 -29.61
C THR A 960 -8.68 -7.39 -30.46
N ILE A 961 -7.69 -8.23 -30.19
CA ILE A 961 -7.54 -9.50 -30.92
C ILE A 961 -7.95 -10.67 -30.04
N THR A 962 -8.96 -11.42 -30.48
CA THR A 962 -9.34 -12.69 -29.84
C THR A 962 -8.42 -13.79 -30.36
N ILE A 963 -7.55 -14.31 -29.49
CA ILE A 963 -6.50 -15.26 -29.87
C ILE A 963 -7.06 -16.66 -30.06
N LEU A 964 -6.75 -17.25 -31.21
CA LEU A 964 -7.09 -18.63 -31.58
C LEU A 964 -5.91 -19.57 -31.34
N LYS A 965 -4.69 -19.14 -31.70
CA LYS A 965 -3.44 -19.89 -31.48
C LYS A 965 -2.32 -18.94 -31.12
N MET A 966 -1.43 -19.39 -30.25
CA MET A 966 -0.19 -18.69 -29.98
C MET A 966 0.97 -19.65 -29.72
N ALA A 967 2.17 -19.21 -30.05
CA ALA A 967 3.41 -19.93 -29.75
C ALA A 967 4.51 -18.95 -29.37
N LYS A 968 5.28 -19.27 -28.33
CA LYS A 968 6.48 -18.50 -27.98
C LYS A 968 7.55 -18.78 -29.02
N MET A 969 8.16 -17.73 -29.55
CA MET A 969 9.16 -17.85 -30.61
C MET A 969 10.56 -18.02 -30.00
N PRO A 970 11.36 -18.97 -30.50
CA PRO A 970 12.66 -19.25 -29.91
C PRO A 970 13.65 -18.12 -30.17
N PHE A 971 14.37 -17.73 -29.11
CA PHE A 971 15.49 -16.82 -29.21
C PHE A 971 16.72 -17.59 -29.72
N ILE A 972 17.70 -16.86 -30.25
CA ILE A 972 19.02 -17.42 -30.52
C ILE A 972 19.63 -17.92 -29.20
N PRO A 973 20.37 -19.05 -29.20
CA PRO A 973 21.07 -19.51 -28.01
C PRO A 973 22.14 -18.49 -27.63
N ASP A 974 22.37 -18.30 -26.32
CA ASP A 974 23.41 -17.39 -25.83
C ASP A 974 24.79 -17.84 -26.36
N PRO A 975 25.46 -17.04 -27.22
CA PRO A 975 26.76 -17.43 -27.78
C PRO A 975 27.84 -17.64 -26.70
N ARG A 976 27.68 -17.00 -25.53
CA ARG A 976 28.62 -17.11 -24.39
C ARG A 976 28.64 -18.52 -23.79
N TYR A 977 27.56 -19.29 -23.93
CA TYR A 977 27.38 -20.61 -23.31
C TYR A 977 27.17 -21.74 -24.34
N THR A 978 27.77 -21.64 -25.52
CA THR A 978 27.64 -22.65 -26.60
C THR A 978 27.93 -24.10 -26.19
N LEU A 979 28.73 -24.32 -25.13
CA LEU A 979 29.08 -25.65 -24.60
C LEU A 979 28.13 -26.15 -23.50
N ASP A 980 27.31 -25.29 -22.92
CA ASP A 980 26.37 -25.60 -21.82
C ASP A 980 24.93 -25.31 -22.28
N LYS A 981 24.24 -26.36 -22.72
CA LYS A 981 22.90 -26.25 -23.31
C LYS A 981 21.85 -25.72 -22.33
N ASP A 982 22.02 -25.95 -21.03
CA ASP A 982 21.06 -25.50 -20.02
C ASP A 982 21.26 -24.01 -19.73
N LYS A 983 22.51 -23.55 -19.65
CA LYS A 983 22.82 -22.11 -19.50
C LYS A 983 22.54 -21.29 -20.75
N ALA A 984 22.65 -21.88 -21.94
CA ALA A 984 22.42 -21.19 -23.21
C ALA A 984 21.01 -20.57 -23.35
N TYR A 985 20.02 -21.03 -22.56
CA TYR A 985 18.66 -20.51 -22.53
C TYR A 985 18.26 -19.85 -21.21
N GLU A 986 19.18 -19.72 -20.25
CA GLU A 986 18.88 -19.16 -18.92
C GLU A 986 18.42 -17.70 -19.01
N ALA A 987 19.14 -16.86 -19.77
CA ALA A 987 18.76 -15.47 -20.01
C ALA A 987 17.37 -15.33 -20.66
N TYR A 988 17.00 -16.28 -21.53
CA TYR A 988 15.68 -16.33 -22.16
C TYR A 988 14.57 -16.67 -21.17
N ASN A 989 14.83 -17.56 -20.21
CA ASN A 989 13.88 -17.92 -19.14
C ASN A 989 13.71 -16.78 -18.13
N ASN A 990 14.70 -15.89 -18.01
CA ASN A 990 14.68 -14.76 -17.09
C ASN A 990 13.96 -13.52 -17.63
N ILE A 991 13.51 -13.50 -18.89
CA ILE A 991 12.71 -12.40 -19.44
C ILE A 991 11.39 -12.28 -18.68
N ARG A 992 11.22 -11.14 -18.01
CA ARG A 992 10.08 -10.88 -17.14
C ARG A 992 8.85 -10.41 -17.92
N GLU A 993 7.69 -10.63 -17.32
CA GLU A 993 6.39 -10.10 -17.74
C GLU A 993 5.67 -9.51 -16.53
N ASP A 994 4.83 -8.49 -16.75
CA ASP A 994 4.01 -7.94 -15.67
C ASP A 994 2.74 -8.79 -15.52
N VAL A 995 2.56 -9.43 -14.36
CA VAL A 995 1.42 -10.33 -14.11
C VAL A 995 0.47 -9.74 -13.07
N SER A 996 -0.76 -9.44 -13.50
CA SER A 996 -1.85 -9.01 -12.61
C SER A 996 -2.77 -10.20 -12.33
N MET A 997 -2.73 -10.71 -11.10
CA MET A 997 -3.66 -11.75 -10.62
C MET A 997 -4.97 -11.13 -10.14
N THR A 998 -6.11 -11.69 -10.56
CA THR A 998 -7.44 -11.29 -10.05
C THR A 998 -8.19 -12.49 -9.50
N PHE A 999 -8.65 -12.41 -8.26
CA PHE A 999 -9.50 -13.41 -7.61
C PHE A 999 -10.92 -12.84 -7.50
N ARG A 1000 -11.87 -13.27 -8.35
CA ARG A 1000 -13.24 -12.72 -8.37
C ARG A 1000 -14.29 -13.68 -8.95
N LYS A 1001 -15.57 -13.38 -8.69
CA LYS A 1001 -16.71 -14.09 -9.31
C LYS A 1001 -16.90 -13.68 -10.79
N PRO A 1002 -17.48 -14.54 -11.64
CA PRO A 1002 -17.66 -14.28 -13.08
C PRO A 1002 -18.57 -13.08 -13.40
N TYR A 1003 -18.36 -12.46 -14.57
CA TYR A 1003 -19.19 -11.34 -15.06
C TYR A 1003 -20.63 -11.77 -15.42
N PRO A 1004 -21.64 -10.89 -15.18
CA PRO A 1004 -23.01 -11.07 -15.68
C PRO A 1004 -23.09 -11.02 -17.22
N GLN A 1005 -24.12 -11.64 -17.79
CA GLN A 1005 -24.42 -11.63 -19.23
C GLN A 1005 -25.31 -10.43 -19.63
N GLU A 1006 -25.34 -10.06 -20.91
CA GLU A 1006 -26.02 -8.86 -21.43
C GLU A 1006 -27.54 -8.80 -21.10
N HIS A 1007 -28.21 -9.96 -21.00
CA HIS A 1007 -29.63 -10.04 -20.61
C HIS A 1007 -29.87 -9.82 -19.10
N GLU A 1008 -28.83 -9.92 -18.27
CA GLU A 1008 -28.89 -9.73 -16.82
C GLU A 1008 -28.78 -8.24 -16.43
N ILE A 1009 -28.46 -7.36 -17.38
CA ILE A 1009 -28.12 -5.94 -17.17
C ILE A 1009 -29.33 -4.99 -17.34
N GLY A 1010 -30.39 -5.43 -18.02
CA GLY A 1010 -31.69 -4.77 -18.24
C GLY A 1010 -31.90 -3.34 -17.72
N LEU A 1011 -31.25 -2.34 -18.34
CA LEU A 1011 -31.56 -0.92 -18.13
C LEU A 1011 -32.56 -0.46 -19.21
N PRO A 1012 -33.70 0.15 -18.83
CA PRO A 1012 -34.65 0.68 -19.79
C PRO A 1012 -34.05 1.86 -20.58
N ARG A 1013 -34.13 1.78 -21.92
CA ARG A 1013 -33.66 2.82 -22.86
C ARG A 1013 -34.76 3.78 -23.33
N ARG A 1014 -35.99 3.57 -22.86
CA ARG A 1014 -37.18 4.36 -23.17
C ARG A 1014 -37.87 4.71 -21.88
N LYS A 1015 -38.61 5.82 -21.87
CA LYS A 1015 -39.46 6.23 -20.76
C LYS A 1015 -40.43 5.10 -20.39
N MET A 1016 -40.43 4.67 -19.13
CA MET A 1016 -41.45 3.76 -18.61
C MET A 1016 -42.76 4.54 -18.49
N SER A 1017 -43.82 4.07 -19.16
CA SER A 1017 -45.15 4.66 -19.16
C SER A 1017 -45.84 4.54 -17.81
#